data_AF-A0A953CKH5-F1
#
_entry.id   AF-A0A953CKH5-F1
#
_cell.length_a   1.000
_cell.length_b   1.000
_cell.length_c   1.000
_cell.angle_alpha   90.00
_cell.angle_beta   90.00
_cell.angle_gamma   90.00
#
_symmetry.space_group_name_H-M   'P 1'
#
loop_
_entity.id
_entity.type
_entity.pdbx_description
1 polymer ?
#
loop_
_entity_poly.entity_id
_entity_poly.type
_entity_poly.pdbx_seq_one_letter_code
_entity_poly.pdbx_strand_id
1 'polypeptide(L)'
;MFKTKKIAGSLLTFALVGVCLIGASSYLARKTPAVEDLFPRPDSVVAPVARIQVTFAEKILPERTTIHLQLANGNGTNITNGNAIQYSDDLKRMTLSSDTLLADGEYRAKVISGDDIFADWEFKVSSPRKARETETQSHILIVADDRSPFSRYYQEILLAEGINTFSVIEKSRFSQAKIDDFQTIILPGNLDKAEVDRLDDWVEQGGNLVAIQPQGAMAKLAGVVAEAPRPADGYLVIDTNRAPGAGLTAEPIQFHGSASDFIPLDGTRVLASLTENGAVQKQPALTIRAIGSKGGQVAAFAFNLAKSVVHTRQGNPKWAGQDRDGLSPIRSNDLFYGNSASDPQPDFLDLNKVHIPQADETMRLLSNLLVYLQRDSAPLPRFWYFPKNYKAVFVMAADDHGTKTGTSDFFTRLKNLDSPGCDMAKWECPRATSWTFIRPWSFTAAGLTNEAAVRFSNQGFDVGVHVTTFCRNWSNTSLDRAFSRDLSEFGTRYPGLPKQQGNRLHCIAWSDYVGQAIVERKWGVRFDMNYYYWPRDWLNGRSGFMTGSGLPMRFSSANGQLIDVYQQETHLVDEVFFDNPQAIEDLIRRAKGREGYYGAFGTHVDFHNQFADLIIDIAQRNDVPMISGQQMLEWQDARANSSFTDLVWSNDTLEFTLQESPQAKGSLTGMLAMKSNGHVLSRLSRNGEDINFTTETIKGVEYALFQGEGGRYTADYLPAPTALTNSPADDTPHLQ
;
A
#
# COMPACT_ATOMS: atom_id res chain seq x y z
N MET A 1 -46.20 -16.51 -86.52
CA MET A 1 -45.57 -17.00 -87.76
C MET A 1 -44.40 -17.90 -87.39
N PHE A 2 -44.43 -19.14 -87.88
CA PHE A 2 -43.35 -20.13 -88.12
C PHE A 2 -41.89 -19.66 -87.90
N LYS A 3 -40.91 -20.48 -87.47
CA LYS A 3 -40.73 -21.93 -87.60
C LYS A 3 -39.62 -22.43 -86.66
N THR A 4 -39.83 -23.64 -86.18
CA THR A 4 -38.91 -24.61 -85.56
C THR A 4 -37.69 -24.98 -86.43
N LYS A 5 -36.60 -25.40 -85.76
CA LYS A 5 -35.78 -26.54 -86.21
C LYS A 5 -35.19 -27.29 -85.01
N LYS A 6 -35.71 -28.50 -84.79
CA LYS A 6 -35.10 -29.64 -84.09
C LYS A 6 -34.58 -30.62 -85.15
N ILE A 7 -33.40 -31.20 -84.93
CA ILE A 7 -32.99 -32.56 -85.35
C ILE A 7 -32.00 -32.98 -84.24
N ALA A 8 -32.33 -33.83 -83.26
CA ALA A 8 -32.63 -35.27 -83.26
C ALA A 8 -31.37 -36.16 -83.43
N GLY A 9 -31.07 -36.98 -82.41
CA GLY A 9 -29.96 -37.93 -82.38
C GLY A 9 -29.85 -38.70 -81.05
N SER A 10 -30.91 -39.44 -80.71
CA SER A 10 -31.02 -40.53 -79.71
C SER A 10 -29.93 -41.62 -79.88
N LEU A 11 -29.58 -42.56 -78.98
CA LEU A 11 -29.98 -43.02 -77.64
C LEU A 11 -28.93 -44.10 -77.21
N LEU A 12 -28.99 -44.52 -75.93
CA LEU A 12 -28.29 -45.63 -75.21
C LEU A 12 -27.06 -45.17 -74.39
N THR A 13 -26.92 -45.44 -73.08
CA THR A 13 -27.40 -46.60 -72.31
C THR A 13 -27.48 -46.28 -70.80
N PHE A 14 -28.56 -46.74 -70.16
CA PHE A 14 -28.77 -47.18 -68.78
C PHE A 14 -27.98 -46.62 -67.56
N ALA A 15 -28.77 -46.38 -66.51
CA ALA A 15 -28.56 -46.69 -65.09
C ALA A 15 -28.36 -45.51 -64.11
N LEU A 16 -29.38 -45.40 -63.27
CA LEU A 16 -29.55 -44.57 -62.08
C LEU A 16 -28.60 -45.00 -60.92
N VAL A 17 -28.23 -43.98 -60.13
CA VAL A 17 -28.02 -44.01 -58.66
C VAL A 17 -26.86 -44.84 -58.12
N GLY A 18 -25.86 -44.12 -57.57
CA GLY A 18 -24.98 -44.65 -56.53
C GLY A 18 -23.55 -44.14 -56.60
N VAL A 19 -23.18 -43.32 -55.62
CA VAL A 19 -21.81 -43.04 -55.16
C VAL A 19 -20.99 -42.07 -56.02
N CYS A 20 -21.01 -40.79 -55.63
CA CYS A 20 -19.85 -39.90 -55.70
C CYS A 20 -19.98 -38.80 -54.62
N LEU A 21 -20.09 -39.26 -53.37
CA LEU A 21 -19.70 -38.51 -52.18
C LEU A 21 -18.34 -39.08 -51.80
N ILE A 22 -17.26 -38.42 -52.23
CA ILE A 22 -15.88 -38.42 -51.69
C ILE A 22 -15.06 -37.62 -52.70
N GLY A 23 -14.47 -36.50 -52.28
CA GLY A 23 -13.52 -35.77 -53.11
C GLY A 23 -13.59 -34.24 -53.10
N ALA A 24 -14.27 -33.62 -52.14
CA ALA A 24 -14.11 -32.19 -51.84
C ALA A 24 -14.03 -32.00 -50.32
N SER A 25 -13.04 -32.65 -49.70
CA SER A 25 -12.71 -32.45 -48.30
C SER A 25 -11.20 -32.31 -48.19
N SER A 26 -10.69 -31.09 -48.40
CA SER A 26 -9.35 -30.62 -48.00
C SER A 26 -9.03 -29.30 -48.69
N TYR A 27 -9.54 -28.17 -48.16
CA TYR A 27 -8.84 -26.87 -48.13
C TYR A 27 -9.67 -25.82 -47.35
N LEU A 28 -10.16 -26.19 -46.16
CA LEU A 28 -10.39 -25.19 -45.13
C LEU A 28 -9.06 -25.08 -44.40
N ALA A 29 -8.28 -24.05 -44.72
CA ALA A 29 -7.11 -23.70 -43.91
C ALA A 29 -7.57 -23.67 -42.44
N ARG A 30 -6.97 -24.51 -41.59
CA ARG A 30 -7.15 -24.41 -40.14
C ARG A 30 -6.71 -23.00 -39.75
N LYS A 31 -7.66 -22.08 -39.61
CA LYS A 31 -7.36 -20.75 -39.10
C LYS A 31 -7.00 -20.95 -37.63
N THR A 32 -5.71 -20.85 -37.33
CA THR A 32 -5.15 -20.83 -35.98
C THR A 32 -5.98 -19.85 -35.14
N PRO A 33 -6.64 -20.31 -34.04
CA PRO A 33 -7.42 -19.42 -33.20
C PRO A 33 -6.50 -18.33 -32.65
N ALA A 34 -6.82 -17.07 -32.87
CA ALA A 34 -6.01 -15.97 -32.39
C ALA A 34 -6.16 -15.87 -30.87
N VAL A 35 -5.04 -15.85 -30.14
CA VAL A 35 -5.06 -15.57 -28.70
C VAL A 35 -5.42 -14.10 -28.50
N GLU A 36 -6.49 -13.88 -27.73
CA GLU A 36 -6.99 -12.55 -27.37
C GLU A 36 -6.50 -12.14 -25.97
N ASP A 37 -6.36 -13.08 -25.05
CA ASP A 37 -5.94 -12.80 -23.67
C ASP A 37 -5.21 -13.98 -23.01
N LEU A 38 -4.33 -13.64 -22.06
CA LEU A 38 -3.51 -14.57 -21.29
C LEU A 38 -3.54 -14.20 -19.81
N PHE A 39 -3.80 -15.20 -18.95
CA PHE A 39 -3.77 -15.06 -17.50
C PHE A 39 -2.93 -16.18 -16.86
N PRO A 40 -2.01 -15.86 -15.92
CA PRO A 40 -1.47 -14.52 -15.66
C PRO A 40 -0.90 -13.89 -16.94
N ARG A 41 -0.81 -12.56 -17.00
CA ARG A 41 -0.32 -11.87 -18.20
C ARG A 41 1.16 -12.16 -18.46
N PRO A 42 1.62 -12.13 -19.73
CA PRO A 42 3.05 -12.14 -20.07
C PRO A 42 3.80 -11.12 -19.22
N ASP A 43 4.97 -11.47 -18.68
CA ASP A 43 5.86 -10.67 -17.84
C ASP A 43 5.20 -10.00 -16.63
N SER A 44 4.08 -10.54 -16.13
CA SER A 44 3.43 -10.02 -14.93
C SER A 44 4.00 -10.65 -13.66
N VAL A 45 3.98 -9.89 -12.57
CA VAL A 45 4.17 -10.43 -11.22
C VAL A 45 2.79 -10.49 -10.56
N VAL A 46 2.29 -11.67 -10.23
CA VAL A 46 0.95 -11.89 -9.65
C VAL A 46 1.04 -12.52 -8.26
N ALA A 47 -0.01 -12.35 -7.45
CA ALA A 47 -0.18 -13.15 -6.24
C ALA A 47 -0.29 -14.66 -6.58
N PRO A 48 -0.13 -15.55 -5.59
CA PRO A 48 -0.42 -16.98 -5.77
C PRO A 48 -1.77 -17.19 -6.43
N VAL A 49 -1.76 -17.89 -7.57
CA VAL A 49 -2.94 -18.23 -8.37
C VAL A 49 -3.02 -19.75 -8.52
N ALA A 50 -4.23 -20.27 -8.63
CA ALA A 50 -4.48 -21.70 -8.85
C ALA A 50 -4.96 -21.98 -10.29
N ARG A 51 -4.81 -21.03 -11.22
CA ARG A 51 -5.26 -21.24 -12.59
C ARG A 51 -4.43 -20.45 -13.60
N ILE A 52 -4.32 -21.03 -14.80
CA ILE A 52 -3.80 -20.40 -16.01
C ILE A 52 -4.95 -20.39 -17.02
N GLN A 53 -5.18 -19.26 -17.69
CA GLN A 53 -6.31 -19.10 -18.59
C GLN A 53 -5.86 -18.44 -19.90
N VAL A 54 -6.45 -18.89 -21.00
CA VAL A 54 -6.24 -18.35 -22.34
C VAL A 54 -7.61 -18.06 -22.95
N THR A 55 -7.80 -16.84 -23.43
CA THR A 55 -9.00 -16.45 -24.19
C THR A 55 -8.62 -16.31 -25.66
N PHE A 56 -9.48 -16.78 -26.55
CA PHE A 56 -9.28 -16.80 -27.99
C PHE A 56 -10.36 -15.96 -28.68
N ALA A 57 -9.97 -15.26 -29.74
CA ALA A 57 -10.86 -14.42 -30.52
C ALA A 57 -11.98 -15.24 -31.17
N GLU A 58 -11.67 -16.47 -31.60
CA GLU A 58 -12.60 -17.43 -32.16
C GLU A 58 -12.93 -18.59 -31.19
N LYS A 59 -14.06 -19.27 -31.42
CA LYS A 59 -14.41 -20.49 -30.68
C LYS A 59 -13.39 -21.58 -30.97
N ILE A 60 -12.84 -22.20 -29.94
CA ILE A 60 -12.07 -23.42 -30.05
C ILE A 60 -13.06 -24.58 -30.05
N LEU A 61 -13.14 -25.34 -31.13
CA LEU A 61 -13.94 -26.56 -31.16
C LEU A 61 -13.05 -27.71 -30.67
N PRO A 62 -13.16 -28.16 -29.40
CA PRO A 62 -12.22 -29.12 -28.82
C PRO A 62 -12.30 -30.48 -29.55
N GLU A 63 -13.46 -30.78 -30.13
CA GLU A 63 -13.71 -31.95 -30.99
C GLU A 63 -12.87 -31.96 -32.30
N ARG A 64 -12.32 -30.82 -32.71
CA ARG A 64 -11.67 -30.62 -34.03
C ARG A 64 -10.22 -30.17 -33.95
N THR A 65 -9.78 -29.63 -32.81
CA THR A 65 -8.44 -29.10 -32.61
C THR A 65 -7.99 -29.47 -31.20
N THR A 66 -6.99 -30.36 -31.10
CA THR A 66 -6.39 -30.74 -29.81
C THR A 66 -5.44 -29.63 -29.37
N ILE A 67 -5.89 -28.78 -28.46
CA ILE A 67 -5.06 -27.73 -27.84
C ILE A 67 -4.66 -28.20 -26.44
N HIS A 68 -3.37 -28.09 -26.11
CA HIS A 68 -2.84 -28.33 -24.78
C HIS A 68 -2.29 -27.03 -24.19
N LEU A 69 -2.58 -26.81 -22.91
CA LEU A 69 -1.94 -25.77 -22.10
C LEU A 69 -0.88 -26.44 -21.22
N GLN A 70 0.39 -26.18 -21.51
CA GLN A 70 1.51 -26.62 -20.69
C GLN A 70 1.90 -25.51 -19.72
N LEU A 71 2.20 -25.86 -18.48
CA LEU A 71 2.78 -24.98 -17.47
C LEU A 71 4.07 -25.60 -16.94
N ALA A 72 5.15 -24.83 -16.94
CA ALA A 72 6.43 -25.19 -16.36
C ALA A 72 6.87 -24.15 -15.30
N ASN A 73 7.61 -24.58 -14.29
CA ASN A 73 8.28 -23.68 -13.35
C ASN A 73 9.62 -23.17 -13.91
N GLY A 74 10.27 -22.23 -13.21
CA GLY A 74 11.54 -21.61 -13.62
C GLY A 74 12.73 -22.58 -13.79
N ASN A 75 12.62 -23.80 -13.25
CA ASN A 75 13.60 -24.87 -13.46
C ASN A 75 13.27 -25.72 -14.71
N GLY A 76 12.28 -25.33 -15.50
CA GLY A 76 11.81 -26.06 -16.69
C GLY A 76 11.00 -27.32 -16.38
N THR A 77 10.65 -27.57 -15.11
CA THR A 77 9.86 -28.75 -14.73
C THR A 77 8.40 -28.52 -15.13
N ASN A 78 7.85 -29.41 -15.96
CA ASN A 78 6.45 -29.38 -16.35
C ASN A 78 5.56 -29.79 -15.16
N ILE A 79 4.68 -28.88 -14.74
CA ILE A 79 3.74 -29.03 -13.62
C ILE A 79 2.28 -29.09 -14.09
N THR A 80 2.06 -29.41 -15.36
CA THR A 80 0.72 -29.56 -15.95
C THR A 80 -0.01 -30.81 -15.41
N ASN A 81 0.73 -31.82 -14.96
CA ASN A 81 0.19 -33.12 -14.57
C ASN A 81 -0.65 -33.04 -13.28
N GLY A 82 -1.92 -33.47 -13.37
CA GLY A 82 -2.89 -33.47 -12.25
C GLY A 82 -4.00 -32.42 -12.37
N ASN A 83 -3.93 -31.53 -13.35
CA ASN A 83 -4.79 -30.35 -13.47
C ASN A 83 -5.84 -30.52 -14.58
N ALA A 84 -7.11 -30.21 -14.28
CA ALA A 84 -8.19 -30.27 -15.26
C ALA A 84 -8.16 -29.05 -16.19
N ILE A 85 -8.19 -29.27 -17.52
CA ILE A 85 -8.46 -28.22 -18.50
C ILE A 85 -9.97 -28.10 -18.67
N GLN A 86 -10.49 -26.91 -18.41
CA GLN A 86 -11.91 -26.57 -18.56
C GLN A 86 -12.09 -25.55 -19.68
N TYR A 87 -13.13 -25.73 -20.48
CA TYR A 87 -13.53 -24.79 -21.51
C TYR A 87 -14.77 -24.00 -21.04
N SER A 88 -14.85 -22.73 -21.40
CA SER A 88 -16.07 -21.94 -21.19
C SER A 88 -17.21 -22.41 -22.10
N ASP A 89 -18.47 -22.11 -21.71
CA ASP A 89 -19.66 -22.47 -22.49
C ASP A 89 -19.67 -21.87 -23.91
N ASP A 90 -19.08 -20.69 -24.10
CA ASP A 90 -18.92 -20.07 -25.42
C ASP A 90 -17.75 -20.64 -26.24
N LEU A 91 -16.98 -21.55 -25.64
CA LEU A 91 -15.78 -22.21 -26.17
C LEU A 91 -14.66 -21.24 -26.57
N LYS A 92 -14.65 -20.02 -26.04
CA LYS A 92 -13.59 -19.05 -26.30
C LYS A 92 -12.48 -19.04 -25.25
N ARG A 93 -12.64 -19.76 -24.15
CA ARG A 93 -11.70 -19.74 -23.03
C ARG A 93 -11.30 -21.14 -22.65
N MET A 94 -10.00 -21.33 -22.45
CA MET A 94 -9.39 -22.54 -21.92
C MET A 94 -8.74 -22.21 -20.58
N THR A 95 -9.04 -22.98 -19.53
CA THR A 95 -8.52 -22.77 -18.18
C THR A 95 -7.88 -24.04 -17.65
N LEU A 96 -6.60 -24.00 -17.33
CA LEU A 96 -5.91 -25.01 -16.54
C LEU A 96 -6.08 -24.63 -15.06
N SER A 97 -6.78 -25.45 -14.28
CA SER A 97 -6.94 -25.23 -12.83
C SER A 97 -6.10 -26.22 -12.04
N SER A 98 -5.44 -25.75 -10.99
CA SER A 98 -4.67 -26.55 -10.06
C SER A 98 -5.35 -26.65 -8.69
N ASP A 99 -5.20 -27.80 -8.04
CA ASP A 99 -5.75 -28.03 -6.70
C ASP A 99 -5.01 -27.24 -5.61
N THR A 100 -3.80 -26.75 -5.91
CA THR A 100 -3.00 -25.90 -5.03
C THR A 100 -2.61 -24.60 -5.72
N LEU A 101 -2.35 -23.56 -4.91
CA LEU A 101 -1.80 -22.31 -5.43
C LEU A 101 -0.38 -22.54 -5.94
N LEU A 102 -0.05 -21.92 -7.08
CA LEU A 102 1.33 -21.83 -7.55
C LEU A 102 2.20 -21.15 -6.48
N ALA A 103 3.34 -21.75 -6.17
CA ALA A 103 4.30 -21.21 -5.21
C ALA A 103 5.07 -20.01 -5.81
N ASP A 104 5.80 -19.27 -4.97
CA ASP A 104 6.69 -18.20 -5.43
C ASP A 104 7.71 -18.72 -6.46
N GLY A 105 7.85 -18.02 -7.57
CA GLY A 105 8.79 -18.38 -8.61
C GLY A 105 8.40 -17.87 -9.98
N GLU A 106 9.27 -18.13 -10.94
CA GLU A 106 9.00 -17.88 -12.36
C GLU A 106 8.29 -19.09 -12.97
N TYR A 107 7.39 -18.82 -13.91
CA TYR A 107 6.60 -19.82 -14.60
C TYR A 107 6.54 -19.48 -16.09
N ARG A 108 6.46 -20.51 -16.91
CA ARG A 108 6.28 -20.41 -18.36
C ARG A 108 5.08 -21.24 -18.76
N ALA A 109 4.13 -20.61 -19.45
CA ALA A 109 2.96 -21.27 -19.98
C ALA A 109 3.01 -21.29 -21.51
N LYS A 110 2.56 -22.42 -22.10
CA LYS A 110 2.54 -22.62 -23.55
C LYS A 110 1.20 -23.19 -23.98
N VAL A 111 0.64 -22.63 -25.05
CA VAL A 111 -0.50 -23.19 -25.76
C VAL A 111 0.03 -23.86 -27.02
N ILE A 112 -0.24 -25.15 -27.17
CA ILE A 112 0.30 -25.98 -28.26
C ILE A 112 -0.79 -26.85 -28.89
N SER A 113 -0.71 -27.08 -30.19
CA SER A 113 -1.53 -28.04 -30.94
C SER A 113 -0.67 -28.72 -31.99
N GLY A 114 -0.43 -30.03 -31.84
CA GLY A 114 0.60 -30.70 -32.63
C GLY A 114 1.98 -30.09 -32.36
N ASP A 115 2.69 -29.70 -33.42
CA ASP A 115 4.01 -29.06 -33.35
C ASP A 115 3.93 -27.52 -33.28
N ASP A 116 2.73 -26.94 -33.41
CA ASP A 116 2.53 -25.50 -33.44
C ASP A 116 2.39 -24.93 -32.02
N ILE A 117 3.09 -23.81 -31.75
CA ILE A 117 2.98 -23.02 -30.53
C ILE A 117 2.12 -21.79 -30.82
N PHE A 118 0.98 -21.67 -30.14
CA PHE A 118 -0.04 -20.62 -30.31
C PHE A 118 0.20 -19.44 -29.37
N ALA A 119 0.75 -19.72 -28.18
CA ALA A 119 1.20 -18.75 -27.22
C ALA A 119 2.32 -19.35 -26.39
N ASP A 120 3.31 -18.52 -26.04
CA ASP A 120 4.42 -18.87 -25.17
C ASP A 120 4.75 -17.63 -24.35
N TRP A 121 4.51 -17.69 -23.04
CA TRP A 121 4.72 -16.53 -22.18
C TRP A 121 5.21 -16.92 -20.79
N GLU A 122 5.90 -15.97 -20.17
CA GLU A 122 6.44 -16.10 -18.83
C GLU A 122 5.68 -15.17 -17.87
N PHE A 123 5.60 -15.55 -16.61
CA PHE A 123 5.08 -14.72 -15.53
C PHE A 123 5.73 -15.14 -14.21
N LYS A 124 5.68 -14.26 -13.22
CA LYS A 124 6.19 -14.51 -11.88
C LYS A 124 5.04 -14.59 -10.90
N VAL A 125 5.02 -15.62 -10.09
CA VAL A 125 4.20 -15.67 -8.88
C VAL A 125 5.05 -15.15 -7.74
N SER A 126 4.53 -14.16 -7.03
CA SER A 126 5.11 -13.66 -5.80
C SER A 126 4.00 -13.53 -4.78
N SER A 127 4.12 -14.30 -3.69
CA SER A 127 3.38 -14.05 -2.47
C SER A 127 3.57 -12.60 -2.04
N PRO A 128 2.59 -12.00 -1.33
CA PRO A 128 2.77 -10.73 -0.67
C PRO A 128 4.09 -10.78 0.10
N ARG A 129 4.97 -9.80 -0.16
CA ARG A 129 6.37 -9.74 0.28
C ARG A 129 6.59 -10.63 1.51
N LYS A 130 7.17 -11.83 1.32
CA LYS A 130 7.70 -12.60 2.45
C LYS A 130 8.55 -11.61 3.23
N ALA A 131 8.34 -11.59 4.54
CA ALA A 131 9.14 -10.78 5.43
C ALA A 131 10.60 -10.83 4.97
N ARG A 132 11.28 -9.70 4.99
CA ARG A 132 12.71 -9.65 4.73
C ARG A 132 13.35 -10.59 5.76
N GLU A 133 13.64 -11.83 5.36
CA GLU A 133 14.54 -12.72 6.11
C GLU A 133 15.94 -12.14 5.89
N THR A 134 16.19 -10.95 6.45
CA THR A 134 17.52 -10.37 6.45
C THR A 134 18.34 -11.17 7.46
N GLU A 135 19.28 -11.97 6.95
CA GLU A 135 20.39 -12.56 7.72
C GLU A 135 21.45 -11.53 8.11
N THR A 136 21.20 -10.22 7.91
CA THR A 136 22.09 -9.14 8.31
C THR A 136 21.51 -8.37 9.51
N GLN A 137 22.41 -7.99 10.43
CA GLN A 137 22.17 -7.37 11.74
C GLN A 137 21.07 -6.30 11.71
N SER A 138 19.84 -6.71 11.99
CA SER A 138 18.66 -5.84 12.08
C SER A 138 18.47 -5.41 13.53
N HIS A 139 18.11 -4.15 13.78
CA HIS A 139 18.01 -3.62 15.14
C HIS A 139 16.68 -3.95 15.82
N ILE A 140 15.63 -4.22 15.02
CA ILE A 140 14.29 -4.52 15.50
C ILE A 140 13.91 -5.95 15.09
N LEU A 141 13.42 -6.76 16.02
CA LEU A 141 12.76 -8.04 15.74
C LEU A 141 11.25 -7.90 15.88
N ILE A 142 10.50 -8.28 14.86
CA ILE A 142 9.05 -8.46 14.92
C ILE A 142 8.77 -9.96 15.07
N VAL A 143 8.06 -10.34 16.13
CA VAL A 143 7.59 -11.72 16.32
C VAL A 143 6.14 -11.81 15.83
N ALA A 144 5.93 -12.47 14.70
CA ALA A 144 4.61 -12.73 14.14
C ALA A 144 3.98 -13.98 14.76
N ASP A 145 2.71 -13.92 15.12
CA ASP A 145 1.95 -15.03 15.69
C ASP A 145 0.60 -15.15 14.98
N ASP A 146 0.25 -16.33 14.46
CA ASP A 146 -1.03 -16.57 13.82
C ASP A 146 -2.21 -16.47 14.80
N ARG A 147 -1.98 -16.60 16.12
CA ARG A 147 -2.98 -16.30 17.17
C ARG A 147 -3.21 -14.81 17.36
N SER A 148 -2.29 -13.97 16.87
CA SER A 148 -2.40 -12.51 16.81
C SER A 148 -2.20 -12.05 15.36
N PRO A 149 -3.19 -12.28 14.47
CA PRO A 149 -3.03 -12.23 13.02
C PRO A 149 -2.40 -10.94 12.47
N PHE A 150 -2.68 -9.80 13.13
CA PHE A 150 -2.17 -8.49 12.73
C PHE A 150 -0.71 -8.22 13.12
N SER A 151 -0.06 -9.10 13.87
CA SER A 151 1.34 -8.97 14.27
C SER A 151 2.31 -8.83 13.09
N ARG A 152 2.00 -9.44 11.94
CA ARG A 152 2.79 -9.27 10.70
C ARG A 152 2.72 -7.86 10.14
N TYR A 153 1.61 -7.15 10.37
CA TYR A 153 1.35 -5.85 9.76
C TYR A 153 2.20 -4.73 10.36
N TYR A 154 2.89 -4.96 11.49
CA TYR A 154 3.92 -4.06 11.99
C TYR A 154 5.03 -3.81 10.96
N GLN A 155 5.34 -4.76 10.08
CA GLN A 155 6.30 -4.54 9.01
C GLN A 155 5.87 -3.40 8.07
N GLU A 156 4.57 -3.32 7.75
CA GLU A 156 4.05 -2.28 6.86
C GLU A 156 3.98 -0.93 7.57
N ILE A 157 3.63 -0.93 8.86
CA ILE A 157 3.68 0.27 9.71
C ILE A 157 5.10 0.85 9.78
N LEU A 158 6.10 0.01 10.04
CA LEU A 158 7.49 0.45 10.12
C LEU A 158 7.98 0.97 8.75
N LEU A 159 7.65 0.29 7.66
CA LEU A 159 7.99 0.74 6.31
C LEU A 159 7.32 2.07 5.95
N ALA A 160 6.05 2.27 6.30
CA ALA A 160 5.36 3.54 6.11
C ALA A 160 6.08 4.67 6.87
N GLU A 161 6.48 4.41 8.11
CA GLU A 161 7.30 5.30 8.93
C GLU A 161 8.77 5.40 8.46
N GLY A 162 9.20 4.64 7.46
CA GLY A 162 10.56 4.70 6.90
C GLY A 162 11.61 3.96 7.72
N ILE A 163 11.18 3.16 8.69
CA ILE A 163 12.03 2.27 9.49
C ILE A 163 12.09 0.93 8.76
N ASN A 164 13.27 0.55 8.25
CA ASN A 164 13.48 -0.66 7.44
C ASN A 164 14.56 -1.59 8.01
N THR A 165 15.02 -1.30 9.23
CA THR A 165 16.05 -2.03 9.98
C THR A 165 15.43 -3.09 10.90
N PHE A 166 14.55 -3.92 10.33
CA PHE A 166 13.85 -4.95 11.08
C PHE A 166 13.91 -6.32 10.40
N SER A 167 13.82 -7.37 11.22
CA SER A 167 13.56 -8.74 10.79
C SER A 167 12.21 -9.19 11.34
N VAL A 168 11.53 -10.09 10.62
CA VAL A 168 10.30 -10.73 11.12
C VAL A 168 10.54 -12.22 11.22
N ILE A 169 10.12 -12.82 12.33
CA ILE A 169 10.14 -14.27 12.50
C ILE A 169 8.76 -14.78 12.92
N GLU A 170 8.48 -16.04 12.59
CA GLU A 170 7.36 -16.75 13.16
C GLU A 170 7.57 -17.02 14.64
N LYS A 171 6.48 -16.94 15.41
CA LYS A 171 6.44 -17.26 16.83
C LYS A 171 7.00 -18.65 17.12
N SER A 172 6.75 -19.62 16.24
CA SER A 172 7.28 -20.98 16.33
C SER A 172 8.81 -21.08 16.29
N ARG A 173 9.50 -20.05 15.75
CA ARG A 173 10.97 -19.96 15.68
C ARG A 173 11.57 -19.09 16.80
N PHE A 174 10.73 -18.42 17.61
CA PHE A 174 11.20 -17.44 18.60
C PHE A 174 12.14 -18.03 19.65
N SER A 175 11.85 -19.24 20.15
CA SER A 175 12.67 -19.92 21.16
C SER A 175 14.10 -20.23 20.71
N GLN A 176 14.33 -20.30 19.38
CA GLN A 176 15.64 -20.58 18.78
C GLN A 176 16.33 -19.33 18.21
N ALA A 177 15.62 -18.21 18.09
CA ALA A 177 16.17 -16.97 17.56
C ALA A 177 17.28 -16.43 18.48
N LYS A 178 18.32 -15.79 17.97
CA LYS A 178 19.34 -15.12 18.80
C LYS A 178 18.86 -13.71 19.16
N ILE A 179 18.14 -13.56 20.28
CA ILE A 179 17.51 -12.27 20.62
C ILE A 179 18.52 -11.18 21.01
N ASP A 180 19.73 -11.56 21.41
CA ASP A 180 20.82 -10.63 21.73
C ASP A 180 21.36 -9.89 20.49
N ASP A 181 21.04 -10.35 19.29
CA ASP A 181 21.38 -9.67 18.03
C ASP A 181 20.49 -8.43 17.77
N PHE A 182 19.44 -8.24 18.57
CA PHE A 182 18.45 -7.16 18.40
C PHE A 182 18.49 -6.22 19.60
N GLN A 183 18.32 -4.91 19.35
CA GLN A 183 18.17 -3.91 20.41
C GLN A 183 16.71 -3.80 20.87
N THR A 184 15.76 -4.01 19.96
CA THR A 184 14.33 -3.90 20.23
C THR A 184 13.55 -5.11 19.71
N ILE A 185 12.58 -5.60 20.48
CA ILE A 185 11.65 -6.65 20.04
C ILE A 185 10.21 -6.14 20.15
N ILE A 186 9.41 -6.35 19.11
CA ILE A 186 7.96 -6.12 19.08
C ILE A 186 7.27 -7.48 19.00
N LEU A 187 6.43 -7.79 19.98
CA LEU A 187 5.77 -9.10 20.04
C LEU A 187 4.37 -9.07 20.67
N PRO A 188 3.46 -9.97 20.26
CA PRO A 188 2.21 -10.22 20.97
C PRO A 188 2.48 -10.91 22.31
N GLY A 189 1.83 -10.46 23.38
CA GLY A 189 2.19 -10.89 24.74
C GLY A 189 1.57 -12.21 25.22
N ASN A 190 1.14 -13.09 24.30
CA ASN A 190 0.76 -14.47 24.62
C ASN A 190 2.01 -15.37 24.53
N LEU A 191 2.74 -15.47 25.62
CA LEU A 191 4.00 -16.21 25.73
C LEU A 191 3.90 -17.26 26.84
N ASP A 192 4.66 -18.35 26.69
CA ASP A 192 4.84 -19.29 27.80
C ASP A 192 5.82 -18.74 28.85
N LYS A 193 5.91 -19.42 29.99
CA LYS A 193 6.77 -18.96 31.10
C LYS A 193 8.25 -18.91 30.71
N ALA A 194 8.76 -19.89 29.99
CA ALA A 194 10.17 -19.95 29.63
C ALA A 194 10.54 -18.81 28.67
N GLU A 195 9.63 -18.46 27.76
CA GLU A 195 9.79 -17.33 26.86
C GLU A 195 9.74 -15.98 27.58
N VAL A 196 8.90 -15.84 28.60
CA VAL A 196 8.87 -14.63 29.44
C VAL A 196 10.14 -14.51 30.28
N ASP A 197 10.58 -15.58 30.93
CA ASP A 197 11.81 -15.58 31.74
C ASP A 197 13.03 -15.20 30.87
N ARG A 198 13.10 -15.74 29.65
CA ARG A 198 14.12 -15.39 28.68
C ARG A 198 14.11 -13.91 28.26
N LEU A 199 12.92 -13.33 28.09
CA LEU A 199 12.79 -11.90 27.80
C LEU A 199 13.16 -11.04 29.00
N ASP A 200 12.82 -11.47 30.21
CA ASP A 200 13.20 -10.79 31.45
C ASP A 200 14.73 -10.68 31.56
N ASP A 201 15.42 -11.81 31.41
CA ASP A 201 16.90 -11.87 31.40
C ASP A 201 17.49 -10.93 30.33
N TRP A 202 16.95 -10.94 29.12
CA TRP A 202 17.41 -10.10 28.01
C TRP A 202 17.17 -8.60 28.26
N VAL A 203 16.01 -8.22 28.79
CA VAL A 203 15.73 -6.83 29.14
C VAL A 203 16.63 -6.37 30.30
N GLU A 204 16.90 -7.21 31.30
CA GLU A 204 17.89 -6.89 32.35
C GLU A 204 19.28 -6.57 31.78
N GLN A 205 19.63 -7.16 30.63
CA GLN A 205 20.87 -6.87 29.92
C GLN A 205 20.84 -5.62 29.03
N GLY A 206 19.73 -4.88 28.98
CA GLY A 206 19.60 -3.64 28.21
C GLY A 206 18.69 -3.75 26.97
N GLY A 207 18.02 -4.89 26.77
CA GLY A 207 17.05 -5.06 25.69
C GLY A 207 15.82 -4.15 25.83
N ASN A 208 15.24 -3.74 24.71
CA ASN A 208 14.00 -2.95 24.67
C ASN A 208 12.81 -3.76 24.14
N LEU A 209 11.73 -3.85 24.90
CA LEU A 209 10.58 -4.66 24.54
C LEU A 209 9.34 -3.79 24.31
N VAL A 210 8.62 -4.04 23.21
CA VAL A 210 7.28 -3.52 22.94
C VAL A 210 6.30 -4.70 22.94
N ALA A 211 5.56 -4.85 24.03
CA ALA A 211 4.57 -5.91 24.21
C ALA A 211 3.17 -5.46 23.77
N ILE A 212 2.53 -6.24 22.92
CA ILE A 212 1.18 -5.94 22.39
C ILE A 212 0.15 -6.81 23.11
N GLN A 213 -0.77 -6.17 23.83
CA GLN A 213 -1.79 -6.80 24.68
C GLN A 213 -1.23 -7.90 25.59
N PRO A 214 -0.19 -7.64 26.40
CA PRO A 214 0.38 -8.63 27.29
C PRO A 214 -0.61 -9.10 28.36
N GLN A 215 -0.49 -10.39 28.71
CA GLN A 215 -1.29 -11.03 29.76
C GLN A 215 -0.38 -11.80 30.73
N GLY A 216 -0.90 -12.18 31.89
CA GLY A 216 -0.22 -13.07 32.83
C GLY A 216 1.18 -12.59 33.24
N ALA A 217 2.18 -13.46 33.08
CA ALA A 217 3.57 -13.15 33.42
C ALA A 217 4.16 -12.04 32.53
N MET A 218 3.78 -11.99 31.26
CA MET A 218 4.22 -10.93 30.34
C MET A 218 3.66 -9.56 30.75
N ALA A 219 2.40 -9.49 31.21
CA ALA A 219 1.83 -8.24 31.74
C ALA A 219 2.61 -7.74 32.96
N LYS A 220 2.95 -8.66 33.89
CA LYS A 220 3.80 -8.35 35.04
C LYS A 220 5.19 -7.88 34.62
N LEU A 221 5.79 -8.51 33.60
CA LEU A 221 7.05 -8.08 32.98
C LEU A 221 6.94 -6.70 32.29
N ALA A 222 5.74 -6.29 31.90
CA ALA A 222 5.47 -4.96 31.37
C ALA A 222 5.10 -3.92 32.44
N GLY A 223 5.04 -4.31 33.71
CA GLY A 223 4.71 -3.38 34.79
C GLY A 223 3.24 -3.08 34.93
N VAL A 224 2.37 -3.98 34.49
CA VAL A 224 0.92 -3.83 34.59
C VAL A 224 0.27 -5.11 35.11
N VAL A 225 -0.82 -4.97 35.84
CA VAL A 225 -1.84 -6.02 35.91
C VAL A 225 -2.78 -5.79 34.74
N ALA A 226 -2.96 -6.81 33.91
CA ALA A 226 -3.83 -6.74 32.74
C ALA A 226 -5.04 -7.65 32.93
N GLU A 227 -6.23 -7.07 32.78
CA GLU A 227 -7.47 -7.85 32.70
C GLU A 227 -7.71 -8.40 31.29
N ALA A 228 -8.71 -9.28 31.16
CA ALA A 228 -9.08 -9.85 29.87
C ALA A 228 -9.50 -8.73 28.89
N PRO A 229 -9.07 -8.78 27.61
CA PRO A 229 -9.46 -7.77 26.63
C PRO A 229 -10.98 -7.72 26.42
N ARG A 230 -11.53 -6.51 26.32
CA ARG A 230 -12.95 -6.24 26.08
C ARG A 230 -13.10 -5.40 24.80
N PRO A 231 -14.19 -5.54 24.00
CA PRO A 231 -14.48 -4.59 22.94
C PRO A 231 -14.49 -3.17 23.50
N ALA A 232 -13.71 -2.27 22.91
CA ALA A 232 -13.39 -0.98 23.51
C ALA A 232 -13.12 0.10 22.46
N ASP A 233 -13.85 0.06 21.32
CA ASP A 233 -13.82 1.16 20.36
C ASP A 233 -14.05 2.48 21.11
N GLY A 234 -13.19 3.47 20.87
CA GLY A 234 -13.12 4.66 21.70
C GLY A 234 -12.01 5.57 21.24
N TYR A 235 -11.38 6.30 22.16
CA TYR A 235 -10.35 7.28 21.84
C TYR A 235 -9.06 7.05 22.63
N LEU A 236 -7.95 7.14 21.94
CA LEU A 236 -6.60 7.24 22.47
C LEU A 236 -6.24 8.71 22.72
N VAL A 237 -5.81 9.01 23.93
CA VAL A 237 -5.28 10.31 24.35
C VAL A 237 -3.81 10.16 24.67
N ILE A 238 -2.95 10.87 23.94
CA ILE A 238 -1.49 10.80 24.08
C ILE A 238 -1.01 11.83 25.11
N ASP A 239 -0.08 11.46 25.98
CA ASP A 239 0.64 12.43 26.83
C ASP A 239 1.65 13.21 25.98
N THR A 240 1.24 14.39 25.50
CA THR A 240 2.06 15.24 24.61
C THR A 240 3.02 16.16 25.36
N ASN A 241 3.06 16.15 26.69
CA ASN A 241 3.91 17.07 27.46
C ASN A 241 5.38 16.63 27.50
N ARG A 242 5.68 15.41 27.06
CA ARG A 242 7.01 14.80 27.10
C ARG A 242 7.15 13.68 26.07
N ALA A 243 8.38 13.31 25.75
CA ALA A 243 8.64 12.18 24.88
C ALA A 243 8.07 10.85 25.46
N PRO A 244 7.61 9.91 24.62
CA PRO A 244 7.59 9.97 23.15
C PRO A 244 6.37 10.70 22.53
N GLY A 245 5.45 11.22 23.34
CA GLY A 245 4.22 11.85 22.83
C GLY A 245 4.36 13.31 22.40
N ALA A 246 5.47 13.98 22.74
CA ALA A 246 5.74 15.35 22.32
C ALA A 246 5.58 15.53 20.80
N GLY A 247 4.95 16.63 20.37
CA GLY A 247 4.73 16.93 18.94
C GLY A 247 3.66 16.09 18.22
N LEU A 248 3.07 15.09 18.88
CA LEU A 248 1.87 14.39 18.42
C LEU A 248 0.62 15.21 18.74
N THR A 249 -0.52 14.83 18.16
CA THR A 249 -1.80 15.47 18.45
C THR A 249 -2.20 15.31 19.92
N ALA A 250 -2.62 16.41 20.54
CA ALA A 250 -3.20 16.41 21.88
C ALA A 250 -4.71 16.13 21.86
N GLU A 251 -5.34 16.20 20.68
CA GLU A 251 -6.73 15.80 20.52
C GLU A 251 -6.86 14.28 20.66
N PRO A 252 -7.94 13.78 21.29
CA PRO A 252 -8.24 12.36 21.27
C PRO A 252 -8.41 11.87 19.83
N ILE A 253 -7.79 10.73 19.50
CA ILE A 253 -7.91 10.04 18.21
C ILE A 253 -8.57 8.68 18.41
N GLN A 254 -9.35 8.22 17.45
CA GLN A 254 -10.07 6.96 17.53
C GLN A 254 -9.12 5.77 17.56
N PHE A 255 -9.49 4.78 18.36
CA PHE A 255 -8.92 3.44 18.36
C PHE A 255 -10.04 2.44 18.07
N HIS A 256 -9.73 1.39 17.32
CA HIS A 256 -10.68 0.31 17.00
C HIS A 256 -10.14 -1.06 17.40
N GLY A 257 -10.95 -1.83 18.12
CA GLY A 257 -10.67 -3.19 18.51
C GLY A 257 -11.00 -3.48 19.97
N SER A 258 -10.24 -4.41 20.55
CA SER A 258 -10.33 -4.73 21.97
C SER A 258 -9.15 -4.16 22.74
N ALA A 259 -9.38 -3.83 24.00
CA ALA A 259 -8.34 -3.38 24.93
C ALA A 259 -8.45 -4.12 26.26
N SER A 260 -7.31 -4.40 26.88
CA SER A 260 -7.21 -4.85 28.27
C SER A 260 -7.24 -3.66 29.21
N ASP A 261 -7.88 -3.80 30.37
CA ASP A 261 -7.71 -2.82 31.44
C ASP A 261 -6.34 -3.01 32.09
N PHE A 262 -5.55 -1.94 32.07
CA PHE A 262 -4.25 -1.90 32.69
C PHE A 262 -4.31 -1.19 34.04
N ILE A 263 -3.81 -1.87 35.07
CA ILE A 263 -3.49 -1.27 36.35
C ILE A 263 -1.96 -1.16 36.42
N PRO A 264 -1.37 0.04 36.30
CA PRO A 264 0.07 0.22 36.36
C PRO A 264 0.61 -0.16 37.74
N LEU A 265 1.72 -0.88 37.75
CA LEU A 265 2.51 -1.14 38.95
C LEU A 265 3.42 0.05 39.27
N ASP A 266 3.97 0.08 40.48
CA ASP A 266 4.93 1.10 40.89
C ASP A 266 6.13 1.16 39.93
N GLY A 267 6.55 2.38 39.59
CA GLY A 267 7.63 2.61 38.61
C GLY A 267 7.19 2.55 37.14
N THR A 268 5.94 2.22 36.84
CA THR A 268 5.40 2.22 35.48
C THR A 268 4.80 3.58 35.11
N ARG A 269 5.26 4.17 34.00
CA ARG A 269 4.76 5.44 33.46
C ARG A 269 3.68 5.17 32.41
N VAL A 270 2.56 5.91 32.48
CA VAL A 270 1.53 5.95 31.44
C VAL A 270 1.91 6.98 30.38
N LEU A 271 1.91 6.58 29.10
CA LEU A 271 2.24 7.41 27.93
C LEU A 271 1.01 7.81 27.12
N ALA A 272 -0.03 6.99 27.16
CA ALA A 272 -1.31 7.28 26.53
C ALA A 272 -2.42 6.57 27.31
N SER A 273 -3.65 7.04 27.16
CA SER A 273 -4.82 6.48 27.82
C SER A 273 -6.00 6.35 26.88
N LEU A 274 -6.80 5.31 27.06
CA LEU A 274 -8.09 5.10 26.40
C LEU A 274 -9.18 5.83 27.16
N THR A 275 -10.13 6.37 26.42
CA THR A 275 -11.34 6.99 26.96
C THR A 275 -12.51 6.75 26.01
N GLU A 276 -13.71 6.65 26.56
CA GLU A 276 -14.94 6.67 25.76
C GLU A 276 -15.30 8.11 25.39
N ASN A 277 -16.17 8.29 24.40
CA ASN A 277 -16.55 9.65 23.98
C ASN A 277 -17.18 10.43 25.15
N GLY A 278 -16.56 11.56 25.53
CA GLY A 278 -17.05 12.41 26.61
C GLY A 278 -16.84 11.88 28.03
N ALA A 279 -16.17 10.73 28.21
CA ALA A 279 -15.88 10.19 29.53
C ALA A 279 -14.73 10.95 30.23
N VAL A 280 -14.87 11.19 31.53
CA VAL A 280 -13.80 11.76 32.35
C VAL A 280 -12.74 10.69 32.69
N GLN A 281 -13.19 9.45 32.85
CA GLN A 281 -12.32 8.33 33.19
C GLN A 281 -11.42 7.96 32.01
N LYS A 282 -10.13 7.78 32.33
CA LYS A 282 -9.10 7.36 31.40
C LYS A 282 -8.47 6.07 31.90
N GLN A 283 -8.29 5.11 31.01
CA GLN A 283 -7.60 3.85 31.29
C GLN A 283 -6.24 3.83 30.61
N PRO A 284 -5.15 3.37 31.24
CA PRO A 284 -3.84 3.31 30.58
C PRO A 284 -3.87 2.49 29.28
N ALA A 285 -3.37 3.07 28.20
CA ALA A 285 -3.37 2.48 26.85
C ALA A 285 -1.97 2.08 26.40
N LEU A 286 -0.98 2.89 26.77
CA LEU A 286 0.42 2.65 26.51
C LEU A 286 1.17 2.97 27.79
N THR A 287 1.95 2.01 28.27
CA THR A 287 2.82 2.18 29.44
C THR A 287 4.27 1.91 29.08
N ILE A 288 5.18 2.36 29.95
CA ILE A 288 6.60 2.03 29.88
C ILE A 288 7.16 1.89 31.29
N ARG A 289 8.07 0.93 31.49
CA ARG A 289 8.90 0.82 32.68
C ARG A 289 10.35 0.50 32.33
N ALA A 290 11.26 0.91 33.22
CA ALA A 290 12.67 0.49 33.15
C ALA A 290 12.87 -0.80 33.96
N ILE A 291 13.81 -1.64 33.52
CA ILE A 291 14.21 -2.89 34.17
C ILE A 291 15.74 -2.98 34.17
N GLY A 292 16.30 -3.44 35.28
CA GLY A 292 17.75 -3.59 35.45
C GLY A 292 18.51 -2.26 35.52
N SER A 293 19.84 -2.37 35.63
CA SER A 293 20.76 -1.22 35.68
C SER A 293 21.39 -0.88 34.33
N LYS A 294 21.17 -1.71 33.30
CA LYS A 294 21.72 -1.56 31.95
C LYS A 294 20.80 -0.81 30.98
N GLY A 295 19.78 -0.14 31.50
CA GLY A 295 18.89 0.72 30.69
C GLY A 295 17.78 0.00 29.93
N GLY A 296 17.53 -1.29 30.20
CA GLY A 296 16.47 -2.05 29.56
C GLY A 296 15.09 -1.49 29.87
N GLN A 297 14.17 -1.57 28.90
CA GLN A 297 12.82 -1.01 29.04
C GLN A 297 11.76 -1.93 28.44
N VAL A 298 10.59 -1.94 29.06
CA VAL A 298 9.40 -2.62 28.55
C VAL A 298 8.28 -1.61 28.39
N ALA A 299 7.83 -1.41 27.15
CA ALA A 299 6.62 -0.70 26.81
C ALA A 299 5.49 -1.69 26.51
N ALA A 300 4.26 -1.35 26.88
CA ALA A 300 3.11 -2.20 26.61
C ALA A 300 1.90 -1.42 26.10
N PHE A 301 1.33 -1.91 25.00
CA PHE A 301 0.04 -1.45 24.49
C PHE A 301 -1.08 -2.33 25.05
N ALA A 302 -2.11 -1.70 25.62
CA ALA A 302 -3.32 -2.36 26.11
C ALA A 302 -4.20 -2.92 24.98
N PHE A 303 -3.98 -2.45 23.75
CA PHE A 303 -4.72 -2.82 22.55
C PHE A 303 -3.79 -3.29 21.43
N ASN A 304 -4.37 -3.93 20.41
CA ASN A 304 -3.63 -4.31 19.21
C ASN A 304 -3.51 -3.10 18.27
N LEU A 305 -2.37 -2.41 18.33
CA LEU A 305 -2.11 -1.21 17.53
C LEU A 305 -2.24 -1.49 16.03
N ALA A 306 -1.62 -2.57 15.54
CA ALA A 306 -1.66 -2.91 14.12
C ALA A 306 -3.08 -3.16 13.62
N LYS A 307 -3.90 -3.88 14.41
CA LYS A 307 -5.32 -4.08 14.10
C LYS A 307 -6.09 -2.76 14.06
N SER A 308 -5.85 -1.87 15.03
CA SER A 308 -6.51 -0.55 15.04
C SER A 308 -6.15 0.25 13.81
N VAL A 309 -4.87 0.30 13.43
CA VAL A 309 -4.42 1.00 12.21
C VAL A 309 -5.12 0.43 10.97
N VAL A 310 -5.18 -0.90 10.82
CA VAL A 310 -5.90 -1.52 9.69
C VAL A 310 -7.38 -1.13 9.70
N HIS A 311 -8.04 -1.22 10.85
CA HIS A 311 -9.46 -0.92 10.96
C HIS A 311 -9.75 0.57 10.70
N THR A 312 -8.93 1.51 11.22
CA THR A 312 -9.06 2.94 10.90
C THR A 312 -8.92 3.18 9.41
N ARG A 313 -8.02 2.45 8.73
CA ARG A 313 -7.76 2.62 7.30
C ARG A 313 -8.79 1.95 6.40
N GLN A 314 -9.28 0.78 6.76
CA GLN A 314 -10.14 -0.07 5.93
C GLN A 314 -11.59 -0.13 6.40
N GLY A 315 -11.93 0.60 7.45
CA GLY A 315 -13.26 0.65 8.04
C GLY A 315 -13.65 -0.63 8.79
N ASN A 316 -14.92 -0.72 9.13
CA ASN A 316 -15.45 -1.77 9.99
C ASN A 316 -15.64 -3.10 9.23
N PRO A 317 -14.89 -4.17 9.54
CA PRO A 317 -15.05 -5.45 8.85
C PRO A 317 -16.42 -6.09 9.08
N LYS A 318 -17.16 -5.71 10.12
CA LYS A 318 -18.54 -6.20 10.35
C LYS A 318 -19.56 -5.61 9.37
N TRP A 319 -19.22 -4.51 8.70
CA TRP A 319 -20.07 -3.83 7.73
C TRP A 319 -19.75 -4.22 6.28
N ALA A 320 -18.82 -5.15 6.08
CA ALA A 320 -18.46 -5.66 4.77
C ALA A 320 -19.68 -6.18 4.00
N GLY A 321 -19.85 -5.71 2.76
CA GLY A 321 -20.94 -6.10 1.87
C GLY A 321 -22.32 -5.58 2.25
N GLN A 322 -22.39 -4.53 3.09
CA GLN A 322 -23.64 -3.85 3.44
C GLN A 322 -23.71 -2.49 2.77
N ASP A 323 -24.84 -2.19 2.14
CA ASP A 323 -25.20 -0.82 1.74
C ASP A 323 -25.75 -0.13 3.00
N ARG A 324 -24.98 0.81 3.55
CA ARG A 324 -25.28 1.47 4.83
C ARG A 324 -25.75 2.90 4.61
N ASP A 325 -25.28 3.59 3.59
CA ASP A 325 -25.73 4.95 3.26
C ASP A 325 -27.04 5.00 2.44
N GLY A 326 -27.50 3.87 1.89
CA GLY A 326 -28.70 3.76 1.06
C GLY A 326 -28.49 4.16 -0.40
N LEU A 327 -27.23 4.33 -0.84
CA LEU A 327 -26.85 4.72 -2.18
C LEU A 327 -26.18 3.55 -2.89
N SER A 328 -26.87 2.91 -3.83
CA SER A 328 -26.29 1.82 -4.64
C SER A 328 -25.18 2.30 -5.60
N PRO A 329 -24.20 1.44 -5.98
CA PRO A 329 -23.86 0.15 -5.35
C PRO A 329 -23.23 0.33 -3.95
N ILE A 330 -22.94 -0.77 -3.25
CA ILE A 330 -22.14 -0.74 -2.02
C ILE A 330 -20.76 -0.15 -2.36
N ARG A 331 -20.25 0.74 -1.51
CA ARG A 331 -18.99 1.47 -1.69
C ARG A 331 -18.11 1.38 -0.45
N SER A 332 -16.85 1.81 -0.56
CA SER A 332 -15.91 1.78 0.57
C SER A 332 -16.38 2.62 1.76
N ASN A 333 -17.11 3.72 1.53
CA ASN A 333 -17.61 4.57 2.61
C ASN A 333 -18.64 3.88 3.50
N ASP A 334 -19.32 2.83 3.02
CA ASP A 334 -20.23 2.04 3.84
C ASP A 334 -19.50 1.35 5.00
N LEU A 335 -18.19 1.11 4.89
CA LEU A 335 -17.37 0.60 5.98
C LEU A 335 -17.14 1.65 7.09
N PHE A 336 -17.50 2.91 6.85
CA PHE A 336 -17.33 4.03 7.78
C PHE A 336 -18.64 4.67 8.23
N TYR A 337 -19.70 4.55 7.41
CA TYR A 337 -21.03 5.09 7.67
C TYR A 337 -21.85 4.17 8.58
N GLY A 338 -22.18 4.65 9.77
CA GLY A 338 -22.86 3.87 10.80
C GLY A 338 -24.37 3.97 10.76
N ASN A 339 -24.93 5.10 10.33
CA ASN A 339 -26.36 5.39 10.46
C ASN A 339 -27.23 4.74 9.36
N SER A 340 -27.09 3.43 9.18
CA SER A 340 -27.90 2.65 8.22
C SER A 340 -29.36 2.62 8.64
N ALA A 341 -30.27 2.66 7.66
CA ALA A 341 -31.71 2.62 7.91
C ALA A 341 -32.20 1.31 8.57
N SER A 342 -31.52 0.19 8.33
CA SER A 342 -31.90 -1.13 8.86
C SER A 342 -31.19 -1.49 10.17
N ASP A 343 -30.04 -0.89 10.44
CA ASP A 343 -29.20 -1.10 11.63
C ASP A 343 -28.44 0.19 11.99
N PRO A 344 -29.12 1.19 12.58
CA PRO A 344 -28.50 2.46 12.91
C PRO A 344 -27.45 2.30 14.01
N GLN A 345 -26.20 2.66 13.70
CA GLN A 345 -25.07 2.70 14.64
C GLN A 345 -24.38 4.07 14.53
N PRO A 346 -23.57 4.48 15.53
CA PRO A 346 -22.64 5.59 15.34
C PRO A 346 -21.69 5.31 14.17
N ASP A 347 -21.28 6.36 13.46
CA ASP A 347 -20.28 6.24 12.40
C ASP A 347 -18.98 5.65 12.96
N PHE A 348 -18.37 4.79 12.16
CA PHE A 348 -17.06 4.21 12.52
C PHE A 348 -15.98 5.28 12.43
N LEU A 349 -16.13 6.25 11.52
CA LEU A 349 -15.32 7.47 11.46
C LEU A 349 -16.04 8.60 12.22
N ASP A 350 -15.43 9.13 13.28
CA ASP A 350 -15.89 10.37 13.91
C ASP A 350 -15.51 11.55 13.02
N LEU A 351 -16.49 12.10 12.30
CA LEU A 351 -16.30 13.25 11.43
C LEU A 351 -15.84 14.52 12.15
N ASN A 352 -15.91 14.60 13.49
CA ASN A 352 -15.33 15.71 14.25
C ASN A 352 -13.80 15.59 14.41
N LYS A 353 -13.24 14.43 14.06
CA LYS A 353 -11.80 14.12 14.15
C LYS A 353 -11.17 13.84 12.79
N VAL A 354 -11.95 13.90 11.71
CA VAL A 354 -11.50 13.58 10.35
C VAL A 354 -10.39 14.49 9.84
N HIS A 355 -10.18 15.67 10.43
CA HIS A 355 -9.05 16.55 10.09
C HIS A 355 -7.70 16.05 10.59
N ILE A 356 -7.68 15.01 11.43
CA ILE A 356 -6.48 14.37 11.98
C ILE A 356 -6.25 13.08 11.20
N PRO A 357 -5.03 12.80 10.71
CA PRO A 357 -4.70 11.48 10.19
C PRO A 357 -4.49 10.52 11.37
N GLN A 358 -5.60 10.04 11.95
CA GLN A 358 -5.64 9.27 13.20
C GLN A 358 -4.79 7.98 13.17
N ALA A 359 -4.75 7.29 12.03
CA ALA A 359 -3.89 6.13 11.82
C ALA A 359 -2.41 6.54 11.79
N ASP A 360 -2.08 7.65 11.12
CA ASP A 360 -0.68 8.13 11.03
C ASP A 360 -0.17 8.60 12.38
N GLU A 361 -0.96 9.33 13.18
CA GLU A 361 -0.56 9.74 14.54
C GLU A 361 -0.36 8.51 15.46
N THR A 362 -1.16 7.46 15.29
CA THR A 362 -1.01 6.20 16.02
C THR A 362 0.28 5.46 15.61
N MET A 363 0.58 5.38 14.31
CA MET A 363 1.85 4.81 13.82
C MET A 363 3.05 5.66 14.27
N ARG A 364 2.91 6.98 14.26
CA ARG A 364 3.95 7.92 14.70
C ARG A 364 4.26 7.76 16.18
N LEU A 365 3.25 7.51 17.03
CA LEU A 365 3.44 7.18 18.45
C LEU A 365 4.35 5.95 18.61
N LEU A 366 4.15 4.90 17.81
CA LEU A 366 5.04 3.74 17.80
C LEU A 366 6.45 4.13 17.34
N SER A 367 6.59 4.89 16.26
CA SER A 367 7.91 5.30 15.75
C SER A 367 8.69 6.15 16.77
N ASN A 368 8.03 7.10 17.44
CA ASN A 368 8.62 7.93 18.49
C ASN A 368 8.97 7.10 19.72
N LEU A 369 8.14 6.10 20.06
CA LEU A 369 8.44 5.16 21.14
C LEU A 369 9.72 4.36 20.84
N LEU A 370 9.88 3.86 19.60
CA LEU A 370 11.08 3.11 19.22
C LEU A 370 12.35 3.96 19.31
N VAL A 371 12.30 5.22 18.84
CA VAL A 371 13.41 6.17 19.00
C VAL A 371 13.67 6.46 20.48
N TYR A 372 12.61 6.65 21.27
CA TYR A 372 12.73 6.91 22.71
C TYR A 372 13.37 5.73 23.45
N LEU A 373 13.00 4.49 23.12
CA LEU A 373 13.57 3.27 23.71
C LEU A 373 15.08 3.15 23.38
N GLN A 374 15.48 3.59 22.19
CA GLN A 374 16.87 3.51 21.73
C GLN A 374 17.74 4.71 22.14
N ARG A 375 17.19 5.70 22.86
CA ARG A 375 17.89 6.94 23.21
C ARG A 375 19.18 6.76 24.01
N ASP A 376 19.30 5.64 24.72
CA ASP A 376 20.47 5.29 25.56
C ASP A 376 21.38 4.27 24.83
N SER A 377 21.17 4.06 23.52
CA SER A 377 21.84 3.06 22.69
C SER A 377 22.14 3.61 21.28
N ALA A 378 22.26 2.73 20.27
CA ALA A 378 22.41 3.11 18.88
C ALA A 378 21.22 3.93 18.37
N PRO A 379 21.42 5.06 17.66
CA PRO A 379 20.31 5.81 17.08
C PRO A 379 19.69 5.07 15.90
N LEU A 380 18.35 5.13 15.79
CA LEU A 380 17.59 4.46 14.74
C LEU A 380 17.53 5.31 13.45
N PRO A 381 18.23 4.93 12.36
CA PRO A 381 18.04 5.60 11.08
C PRO A 381 16.67 5.28 10.48
N ARG A 382 16.08 6.25 9.80
CA ARG A 382 14.84 6.09 9.03
C ARG A 382 14.84 6.98 7.79
N PHE A 383 13.95 6.70 6.84
CA PHE A 383 13.73 7.57 5.68
C PHE A 383 12.57 8.54 5.89
N TRP A 384 12.74 9.77 5.41
CA TRP A 384 11.62 10.71 5.24
C TRP A 384 10.58 10.15 4.24
N TYR A 385 9.36 10.68 4.26
CA TYR A 385 8.20 10.13 3.54
C TYR A 385 8.27 10.33 2.03
N PHE A 386 8.67 11.52 1.57
CA PHE A 386 8.57 11.93 0.17
C PHE A 386 9.86 12.56 -0.35
N PRO A 387 10.17 12.52 -1.66
CA PRO A 387 11.31 13.20 -2.25
C PRO A 387 11.43 14.67 -1.83
N LYS A 388 12.66 15.18 -1.78
CA LYS A 388 12.97 16.60 -1.52
C LYS A 388 12.31 17.17 -0.25
N ASN A 389 12.06 16.33 0.74
CA ASN A 389 11.40 16.71 1.99
C ASN A 389 9.99 17.28 1.83
N TYR A 390 9.28 16.95 0.73
CA TYR A 390 7.89 17.36 0.59
C TYR A 390 7.05 16.86 1.77
N LYS A 391 6.15 17.73 2.24
CA LYS A 391 5.20 17.44 3.34
C LYS A 391 3.81 17.10 2.81
N ALA A 392 3.48 17.56 1.61
CA ALA A 392 2.24 17.30 0.92
C ALA A 392 2.55 16.97 -0.54
N VAL A 393 1.78 16.06 -1.13
CA VAL A 393 1.88 15.65 -2.54
C VAL A 393 0.46 15.43 -3.05
N PHE A 394 0.14 15.85 -4.26
CA PHE A 394 -1.12 15.45 -4.91
C PHE A 394 -0.88 14.27 -5.84
N VAL A 395 -1.59 13.17 -5.57
CA VAL A 395 -1.69 12.04 -6.50
C VAL A 395 -2.86 12.35 -7.43
N MET A 396 -2.53 12.96 -8.56
CA MET A 396 -3.50 13.48 -9.53
C MET A 396 -4.12 12.30 -10.29
N ALA A 397 -5.44 12.12 -10.19
CA ALA A 397 -6.17 11.07 -10.90
C ALA A 397 -7.54 11.57 -11.38
N ALA A 398 -7.88 11.22 -12.61
CA ALA A 398 -9.14 11.58 -13.27
C ALA A 398 -9.90 10.34 -13.73
N ASP A 399 -11.23 10.42 -13.75
CA ASP A 399 -12.12 9.37 -14.26
C ASP A 399 -12.77 9.90 -15.56
N ASP A 400 -12.18 9.52 -16.71
CA ASP A 400 -12.70 9.97 -18.00
C ASP A 400 -13.84 9.06 -18.46
N HIS A 401 -15.08 9.56 -18.35
CA HIS A 401 -16.31 8.88 -18.76
C HIS A 401 -16.54 8.80 -20.30
N GLY A 402 -15.45 8.81 -21.07
CA GLY A 402 -15.45 8.75 -22.52
C GLY A 402 -15.70 10.11 -23.16
N THR A 403 -15.15 11.16 -22.56
CA THR A 403 -15.09 12.50 -23.13
C THR A 403 -14.28 12.50 -24.43
N LYS A 404 -14.43 13.56 -25.24
CA LYS A 404 -13.69 13.65 -26.51
C LYS A 404 -12.24 14.10 -26.32
N THR A 405 -11.97 14.94 -25.32
CA THR A 405 -10.67 15.59 -25.14
C THR A 405 -10.27 15.76 -23.66
N GLY A 406 -11.07 15.31 -22.69
CA GLY A 406 -10.83 15.55 -21.26
C GLY A 406 -9.45 15.10 -20.81
N THR A 407 -9.09 13.82 -20.99
CA THR A 407 -7.73 13.34 -20.69
C THR A 407 -6.65 14.12 -21.43
N SER A 408 -6.79 14.36 -22.74
CA SER A 408 -5.75 15.05 -23.53
C SER A 408 -5.56 16.50 -23.11
N ASP A 409 -6.65 17.21 -22.80
CA ASP A 409 -6.65 18.61 -22.40
C ASP A 409 -6.04 18.73 -20.99
N PHE A 410 -6.43 17.83 -20.07
CA PHE A 410 -5.89 17.77 -18.71
C PHE A 410 -4.37 17.50 -18.71
N PHE A 411 -3.91 16.51 -19.46
CA PHE A 411 -2.49 16.20 -19.55
C PHE A 411 -1.69 17.31 -20.25
N THR A 412 -2.24 17.88 -21.33
CA THR A 412 -1.61 19.01 -22.02
C THR A 412 -1.48 20.22 -21.11
N ARG A 413 -2.51 20.50 -20.30
CA ARG A 413 -2.49 21.58 -19.30
C ARG A 413 -1.35 21.38 -18.31
N LEU A 414 -1.25 20.22 -17.67
CA LEU A 414 -0.16 19.89 -16.74
C LEU A 414 1.22 19.94 -17.42
N LYS A 415 1.34 19.41 -18.64
CA LYS A 415 2.59 19.42 -19.41
C LYS A 415 3.07 20.83 -19.76
N ASN A 416 2.15 21.77 -19.97
CA ASN A 416 2.44 23.17 -20.23
C ASN A 416 2.92 23.92 -18.97
N LEU A 417 2.79 23.33 -17.79
CA LEU A 417 3.32 23.86 -16.53
C LEU A 417 4.74 23.37 -16.22
N ASP A 418 5.32 22.52 -17.08
CA ASP A 418 6.70 22.05 -16.89
C ASP A 418 7.68 23.22 -16.91
N SER A 419 8.37 23.41 -15.79
CA SER A 419 9.54 24.28 -15.73
C SER A 419 10.65 23.73 -16.65
N PRO A 420 11.43 24.59 -17.33
CA PRO A 420 12.56 24.15 -18.16
C PRO A 420 13.51 23.23 -17.38
N GLY A 421 13.69 22.01 -17.87
CA GLY A 421 14.60 21.02 -17.26
C GLY A 421 14.06 20.31 -16.01
N CYS A 422 12.75 20.37 -15.72
CA CYS A 422 12.17 19.63 -14.61
C CYS A 422 12.50 18.12 -14.68
N ASP A 423 12.80 17.52 -13.54
CA ASP A 423 13.08 16.10 -13.40
C ASP A 423 11.83 15.33 -12.91
N MET A 424 11.29 14.47 -13.77
CA MET A 424 10.11 13.64 -13.47
C MET A 424 10.38 12.64 -12.34
N ALA A 425 11.62 12.15 -12.21
CA ALA A 425 11.99 11.23 -11.15
C ALA A 425 12.00 11.90 -9.78
N LYS A 426 12.21 13.23 -9.75
CA LYS A 426 12.25 14.05 -8.52
C LYS A 426 10.95 14.82 -8.27
N TRP A 427 9.90 14.49 -9.01
CA TRP A 427 8.56 15.08 -8.91
C TRP A 427 8.53 16.60 -9.17
N GLU A 428 9.36 17.06 -10.10
CA GLU A 428 9.42 18.49 -10.47
C GLU A 428 8.50 18.83 -11.66
N CYS A 429 8.04 17.81 -12.39
CA CYS A 429 7.13 17.97 -13.50
C CYS A 429 5.70 17.55 -13.09
N PRO A 430 4.67 18.40 -13.24
CA PRO A 430 3.29 18.05 -12.91
C PRO A 430 2.76 16.90 -13.78
N ARG A 431 2.35 15.78 -13.17
CA ARG A 431 1.80 14.61 -13.86
C ARG A 431 0.53 14.13 -13.20
N ALA A 432 -0.20 13.29 -13.94
CA ALA A 432 -1.46 12.72 -13.49
C ALA A 432 -1.72 11.35 -14.11
N THR A 433 -2.66 10.65 -13.50
CA THR A 433 -3.30 9.44 -14.02
C THR A 433 -4.68 9.79 -14.60
N SER A 434 -5.10 9.09 -15.66
CA SER A 434 -6.48 9.11 -16.13
C SER A 434 -7.00 7.69 -16.36
N TRP A 435 -8.06 7.33 -15.63
CA TRP A 435 -8.81 6.10 -15.80
C TRP A 435 -9.87 6.34 -16.87
N THR A 436 -9.71 5.71 -18.03
CA THR A 436 -10.52 5.97 -19.22
C THR A 436 -11.60 4.92 -19.41
N PHE A 437 -12.84 5.36 -19.57
CA PHE A 437 -13.94 4.48 -19.91
C PHE A 437 -13.86 4.09 -21.39
N ILE A 438 -13.81 2.79 -21.67
CA ILE A 438 -13.79 2.27 -23.02
C ILE A 438 -15.23 2.07 -23.50
N ARG A 439 -15.63 2.76 -24.58
CA ARG A 439 -16.94 2.54 -25.21
C ARG A 439 -16.82 1.45 -26.29
N PRO A 440 -17.70 0.43 -26.31
CA PRO A 440 -17.61 -0.67 -27.28
C PRO A 440 -17.67 -0.24 -28.76
N TRP A 441 -18.32 0.90 -29.06
CA TRP A 441 -18.48 1.43 -30.41
C TRP A 441 -17.50 2.57 -30.76
N SER A 442 -16.59 2.94 -29.85
CA SER A 442 -15.57 3.97 -30.11
C SER A 442 -14.22 3.31 -30.37
N PHE A 443 -13.55 3.65 -31.47
CA PHE A 443 -12.19 3.20 -31.72
C PHE A 443 -11.15 3.89 -30.81
N THR A 444 -11.54 4.91 -30.05
CA THR A 444 -10.70 5.61 -29.06
C THR A 444 -11.33 5.51 -27.66
N ALA A 445 -10.55 5.20 -26.62
CA ALA A 445 -10.96 5.44 -25.24
C ALA A 445 -10.68 6.92 -24.93
N ALA A 446 -11.70 7.65 -24.44
CA ALA A 446 -11.57 9.08 -24.13
C ALA A 446 -10.96 9.97 -25.24
N GLY A 447 -11.13 9.60 -26.53
CA GLY A 447 -10.57 10.36 -27.65
C GLY A 447 -9.05 10.23 -27.88
N LEU A 448 -8.34 9.38 -27.12
CA LEU A 448 -6.89 9.15 -27.29
C LEU A 448 -6.59 8.02 -28.29
N THR A 449 -5.70 8.28 -29.26
CA THR A 449 -5.07 7.22 -30.07
C THR A 449 -3.94 6.53 -29.30
N ASN A 450 -3.52 5.34 -29.74
CA ASN A 450 -2.38 4.64 -29.15
C ASN A 450 -1.10 5.50 -29.17
N GLU A 451 -0.81 6.15 -30.29
CA GLU A 451 0.38 7.01 -30.43
C GLU A 451 0.32 8.21 -29.47
N ALA A 452 -0.86 8.79 -29.27
CA ALA A 452 -1.04 9.89 -28.33
C ALA A 452 -0.84 9.43 -26.88
N ALA A 453 -1.43 8.29 -26.50
CA ALA A 453 -1.26 7.72 -25.18
C ALA A 453 0.20 7.37 -24.88
N VAL A 454 0.93 6.76 -25.83
CA VAL A 454 2.36 6.46 -25.71
C VAL A 454 3.20 7.73 -25.54
N ARG A 455 2.88 8.82 -26.26
CA ARG A 455 3.58 10.09 -26.07
C ARG A 455 3.41 10.63 -24.66
N PHE A 456 2.20 10.61 -24.11
CA PHE A 456 1.95 11.04 -22.73
C PHE A 456 2.62 10.10 -21.71
N SER A 457 2.58 8.79 -21.94
CA SER A 457 3.23 7.80 -21.07
C SER A 457 4.74 7.98 -21.01
N ASN A 458 5.40 8.20 -22.15
CA ASN A 458 6.83 8.53 -22.21
C ASN A 458 7.18 9.88 -21.54
N GLN A 459 6.18 10.73 -21.32
CA GLN A 459 6.30 11.97 -20.56
C GLN A 459 5.94 11.78 -19.10
N GLY A 460 5.69 10.57 -18.59
CA GLY A 460 5.41 10.30 -17.17
C GLY A 460 3.94 10.45 -16.74
N PHE A 461 3.02 10.69 -17.68
CA PHE A 461 1.60 10.55 -17.41
C PHE A 461 1.19 9.08 -17.40
N ASP A 462 0.11 8.77 -16.70
CA ASP A 462 -0.39 7.41 -16.54
C ASP A 462 -1.81 7.29 -17.11
N VAL A 463 -2.06 6.27 -17.93
CA VAL A 463 -3.36 6.04 -18.56
C VAL A 463 -3.73 4.59 -18.34
N GLY A 464 -4.92 4.36 -17.80
CA GLY A 464 -5.50 3.03 -17.64
C GLY A 464 -6.94 2.99 -18.11
N VAL A 465 -7.52 1.80 -18.11
CA VAL A 465 -8.96 1.62 -18.22
C VAL A 465 -9.62 1.83 -16.87
N HIS A 466 -10.78 2.48 -16.89
CA HIS A 466 -11.69 2.58 -15.77
C HIS A 466 -12.56 1.31 -15.71
N VAL A 467 -12.00 0.25 -15.10
CA VAL A 467 -12.64 -1.09 -15.03
C VAL A 467 -14.06 -0.96 -14.49
N THR A 468 -15.01 -1.67 -15.10
CA THR A 468 -16.44 -1.47 -14.79
C THR A 468 -17.18 -2.76 -14.48
N THR A 469 -17.95 -2.72 -13.39
CA THR A 469 -19.04 -3.67 -13.08
C THR A 469 -20.40 -3.14 -13.55
N PHE A 470 -20.41 -2.03 -14.30
CA PHE A 470 -21.60 -1.25 -14.66
C PHE A 470 -22.37 -0.77 -13.42
N CYS A 471 -21.63 -0.29 -12.42
CA CYS A 471 -22.16 0.22 -11.15
C CYS A 471 -23.01 -0.81 -10.39
N ARG A 472 -22.64 -2.10 -10.51
CA ARG A 472 -23.27 -3.20 -9.79
C ARG A 472 -22.35 -3.72 -8.69
N ASN A 473 -22.98 -4.19 -7.61
CA ASN A 473 -22.32 -5.08 -6.67
C ASN A 473 -21.79 -6.32 -7.40
N TRP A 474 -20.67 -6.85 -6.93
CA TRP A 474 -19.93 -7.91 -7.57
C TRP A 474 -19.70 -9.09 -6.61
N SER A 475 -19.59 -10.28 -7.18
CA SER A 475 -18.89 -11.43 -6.58
C SER A 475 -17.46 -11.51 -7.11
N ASN A 476 -16.57 -12.22 -6.41
CA ASN A 476 -15.20 -12.46 -6.86
C ASN A 476 -15.12 -12.93 -8.33
N THR A 477 -16.02 -13.81 -8.75
CA THR A 477 -16.07 -14.30 -10.14
C THR A 477 -16.48 -13.21 -11.14
N SER A 478 -17.47 -12.37 -10.79
CA SER A 478 -17.90 -11.30 -11.68
C SER A 478 -16.89 -10.16 -11.76
N LEU A 479 -16.22 -9.84 -10.65
CA LEU A 479 -15.16 -8.83 -10.59
C LEU A 479 -13.95 -9.29 -11.40
N ASP A 480 -13.49 -10.51 -11.17
CA ASP A 480 -12.41 -11.12 -11.94
C ASP A 480 -12.69 -11.13 -13.45
N ARG A 481 -13.93 -11.39 -13.86
CA ARG A 481 -14.36 -11.28 -15.26
C ARG A 481 -14.30 -9.84 -15.78
N ALA A 482 -14.67 -8.85 -14.96
CA ALA A 482 -14.60 -7.44 -15.36
C ALA A 482 -13.14 -7.01 -15.59
N PHE A 483 -12.24 -7.33 -14.65
CA PHE A 483 -10.80 -7.09 -14.80
C PHE A 483 -10.22 -7.79 -16.02
N SER A 484 -10.54 -9.08 -16.23
CA SER A 484 -10.12 -9.81 -17.43
C SER A 484 -10.57 -9.12 -18.71
N ARG A 485 -11.85 -8.74 -18.80
CA ARG A 485 -12.42 -8.11 -20.00
C ARG A 485 -11.77 -6.75 -20.28
N ASP A 486 -11.83 -5.84 -19.31
CA ASP A 486 -11.56 -4.43 -19.55
C ASP A 486 -10.07 -4.16 -19.74
N LEU A 487 -9.23 -4.78 -18.90
CA LEU A 487 -7.79 -4.57 -19.01
C LEU A 487 -7.21 -5.24 -20.26
N SER A 488 -7.81 -6.31 -20.77
CA SER A 488 -7.34 -6.98 -21.99
C SER A 488 -7.85 -6.28 -23.25
N GLU A 489 -9.08 -5.74 -23.22
CA GLU A 489 -9.52 -4.79 -24.26
C GLU A 489 -8.62 -3.54 -24.28
N PHE A 490 -8.25 -3.02 -23.12
CA PHE A 490 -7.33 -1.88 -23.02
C PHE A 490 -5.96 -2.19 -23.62
N GLY A 491 -5.36 -3.33 -23.26
CA GLY A 491 -4.08 -3.76 -23.82
C GLY A 491 -4.12 -3.95 -25.35
N THR A 492 -5.24 -4.40 -25.89
CA THR A 492 -5.44 -4.52 -27.35
C THR A 492 -5.54 -3.15 -28.03
N ARG A 493 -6.20 -2.17 -27.41
CA ARG A 493 -6.38 -0.81 -27.95
C ARG A 493 -5.11 0.04 -27.81
N TYR A 494 -4.31 -0.20 -26.77
CA TYR A 494 -3.11 0.55 -26.42
C TYR A 494 -1.87 -0.35 -26.27
N PRO A 495 -1.46 -1.09 -27.33
CA PRO A 495 -0.38 -2.07 -27.24
C PRO A 495 0.99 -1.45 -26.94
N GLY A 496 1.15 -0.12 -27.10
CA GLY A 496 2.39 0.58 -26.78
C GLY A 496 2.51 1.07 -25.33
N LEU A 497 1.43 0.97 -24.53
CA LEU A 497 1.46 1.40 -23.13
C LEU A 497 2.05 0.31 -22.21
N PRO A 498 2.65 0.70 -21.07
CA PRO A 498 2.94 -0.24 -20.01
C PRO A 498 1.65 -0.87 -19.46
N LYS A 499 1.79 -2.01 -18.79
CA LYS A 499 0.65 -2.63 -18.11
C LYS A 499 0.15 -1.72 -17.00
N GLN A 500 -1.16 -1.53 -16.95
CA GLN A 500 -1.82 -0.81 -15.87
C GLN A 500 -1.55 -1.49 -14.52
N GLN A 501 -1.04 -0.71 -13.56
CA GLN A 501 -0.78 -1.15 -12.19
C GLN A 501 -1.60 -0.37 -11.14
N GLY A 502 -2.29 0.70 -11.53
CA GLY A 502 -3.26 1.37 -10.67
C GLY A 502 -4.71 1.08 -11.07
N ASN A 503 -5.66 1.37 -10.19
CA ASN A 503 -7.08 1.22 -10.46
C ASN A 503 -7.94 2.17 -9.63
N ARG A 504 -9.02 2.66 -10.26
CA ARG A 504 -10.26 3.07 -9.59
C ARG A 504 -11.39 2.39 -10.35
N LEU A 505 -12.20 1.60 -9.66
CA LEU A 505 -13.32 0.88 -10.26
C LEU A 505 -14.44 1.88 -10.53
N HIS A 506 -15.09 1.78 -11.68
CA HIS A 506 -16.20 2.65 -12.03
C HIS A 506 -17.35 2.53 -11.03
N CYS A 507 -17.88 3.67 -10.58
CA CYS A 507 -18.81 3.80 -9.47
C CYS A 507 -18.28 3.29 -8.12
N ILE A 508 -16.97 3.05 -7.99
CA ILE A 508 -16.27 2.66 -6.74
C ILE A 508 -16.96 1.51 -5.98
N ALA A 509 -17.54 0.56 -6.72
CA ALA A 509 -18.29 -0.54 -6.13
C ALA A 509 -17.39 -1.44 -5.28
N TRP A 510 -17.72 -1.63 -4.00
CA TRP A 510 -16.91 -2.34 -3.01
C TRP A 510 -17.76 -3.36 -2.24
N SER A 511 -17.96 -4.55 -2.82
CA SER A 511 -19.00 -5.49 -2.39
C SER A 511 -18.65 -6.41 -1.22
N ASP A 512 -17.40 -6.38 -0.73
CA ASP A 512 -16.95 -7.11 0.46
C ASP A 512 -15.85 -6.32 1.19
N TYR A 513 -15.05 -6.94 2.06
CA TYR A 513 -14.01 -6.22 2.82
C TYR A 513 -12.73 -5.94 2.01
N VAL A 514 -12.21 -6.93 1.27
CA VAL A 514 -10.87 -6.88 0.62
C VAL A 514 -10.76 -7.69 -0.68
N GLY A 515 -11.85 -8.30 -1.14
CA GLY A 515 -11.89 -9.17 -2.33
C GLY A 515 -11.44 -8.45 -3.59
N GLN A 516 -11.71 -7.15 -3.70
CA GLN A 516 -11.23 -6.34 -4.81
C GLN A 516 -9.71 -6.22 -4.83
N ALA A 517 -9.05 -5.88 -3.72
CA ALA A 517 -7.60 -5.83 -3.65
C ALA A 517 -6.95 -7.19 -3.99
N ILE A 518 -7.60 -8.31 -3.60
CA ILE A 518 -7.16 -9.66 -3.96
C ILE A 518 -7.28 -9.90 -5.48
N VAL A 519 -8.38 -9.47 -6.11
CA VAL A 519 -8.58 -9.59 -7.56
C VAL A 519 -7.62 -8.68 -8.32
N GLU A 520 -7.48 -7.43 -7.91
CA GLU A 520 -6.51 -6.48 -8.46
C GLU A 520 -5.10 -7.08 -8.50
N ARG A 521 -4.66 -7.67 -7.37
CA ARG A 521 -3.34 -8.28 -7.29
C ARG A 521 -3.14 -9.44 -8.27
N LYS A 522 -4.19 -10.23 -8.53
CA LYS A 522 -4.17 -11.32 -9.53
C LYS A 522 -3.98 -10.78 -10.94
N TRP A 523 -4.46 -9.57 -11.22
CA TRP A 523 -4.38 -8.91 -12.52
C TRP A 523 -3.19 -7.94 -12.66
N GLY A 524 -2.29 -7.92 -11.67
CA GLY A 524 -1.07 -7.09 -11.69
C GLY A 524 -1.29 -5.65 -11.24
N VAL A 525 -2.50 -5.30 -10.78
CA VAL A 525 -2.77 -4.00 -10.13
C VAL A 525 -2.22 -4.04 -8.71
N ARG A 526 -1.52 -2.97 -8.32
CA ARG A 526 -0.81 -2.79 -7.04
C ARG A 526 -1.09 -1.42 -6.38
N PHE A 527 -1.95 -0.58 -6.97
CA PHE A 527 -2.30 0.73 -6.43
C PHE A 527 -3.80 1.01 -6.60
N ASP A 528 -4.56 0.95 -5.51
CA ASP A 528 -6.01 1.12 -5.47
C ASP A 528 -6.38 2.54 -5.00
N MET A 529 -7.32 3.17 -5.69
CA MET A 529 -7.85 4.50 -5.36
C MET A 529 -9.37 4.48 -5.09
N ASN A 530 -9.93 3.35 -4.67
CA ASN A 530 -11.37 3.17 -4.46
C ASN A 530 -11.86 3.64 -3.09
N TYR A 531 -10.95 3.87 -2.12
CA TYR A 531 -11.31 4.50 -0.85
C TYR A 531 -11.57 5.99 -1.07
N TYR A 532 -12.81 6.27 -1.40
CA TYR A 532 -13.26 7.53 -1.98
C TYR A 532 -14.07 8.33 -0.98
N TYR A 533 -13.71 9.60 -0.77
CA TYR A 533 -14.30 10.40 0.30
C TYR A 533 -15.70 10.89 -0.09
N TRP A 534 -16.73 10.12 0.30
CA TRP A 534 -18.12 10.21 -0.17
C TRP A 534 -19.09 9.67 0.88
N PRO A 535 -20.40 10.06 0.90
CA PRO A 535 -21.06 11.09 0.11
C PRO A 535 -20.99 12.51 0.70
N ARG A 536 -21.25 13.51 -0.15
CA ARG A 536 -21.24 14.93 0.23
C ARG A 536 -22.06 15.24 1.48
N ASP A 537 -23.26 14.69 1.57
CA ASP A 537 -24.19 14.97 2.67
C ASP A 537 -23.72 14.40 4.01
N TRP A 538 -23.08 13.22 4.00
CA TRP A 538 -22.49 12.62 5.20
C TRP A 538 -21.32 13.46 5.71
N LEU A 539 -20.41 13.81 4.81
CA LEU A 539 -19.19 14.57 5.14
C LEU A 539 -19.51 16.00 5.57
N ASN A 540 -20.59 16.58 5.04
CA ASN A 540 -21.09 17.91 5.38
C ASN A 540 -19.98 18.96 5.29
N GLY A 541 -19.27 18.95 4.16
CA GLY A 541 -18.21 19.91 3.82
C GLY A 541 -16.87 19.74 4.56
N ARG A 542 -16.72 18.71 5.41
CA ARG A 542 -15.48 18.48 6.17
C ARG A 542 -14.44 17.78 5.30
N SER A 543 -13.38 18.48 4.91
CA SER A 543 -12.18 17.87 4.33
C SER A 543 -11.36 17.15 5.40
N GLY A 544 -10.70 16.06 5.04
CA GLY A 544 -9.89 15.29 6.00
C GLY A 544 -9.46 13.94 5.45
N PHE A 545 -9.32 12.99 6.37
CA PHE A 545 -8.81 11.65 6.15
C PHE A 545 -9.87 10.61 6.51
N MET A 546 -10.63 10.13 5.53
CA MET A 546 -11.63 9.07 5.74
C MET A 546 -11.01 7.81 6.33
N THR A 547 -9.81 7.48 5.85
CA THR A 547 -9.02 6.31 6.28
C THR A 547 -8.10 6.64 7.46
N GLY A 548 -8.19 7.86 8.00
CA GLY A 548 -7.30 8.36 9.04
C GLY A 548 -5.83 8.42 8.61
N SER A 549 -5.51 8.42 7.32
CA SER A 549 -4.12 8.41 6.85
C SER A 549 -3.92 9.20 5.57
N GLY A 550 -2.84 9.98 5.53
CA GLY A 550 -2.33 10.58 4.30
C GLY A 550 -1.30 9.70 3.58
N LEU A 551 -0.95 8.54 4.12
CA LEU A 551 0.13 7.70 3.62
C LEU A 551 -0.41 6.47 2.87
N PRO A 552 0.05 6.17 1.65
CA PRO A 552 -0.32 4.93 0.98
C PRO A 552 0.31 3.72 1.68
N MET A 553 -0.50 2.75 2.09
CA MET A 553 -0.04 1.50 2.71
C MET A 553 -0.72 0.32 2.05
N ARG A 554 -0.05 -0.83 2.02
CA ARG A 554 -0.62 -2.06 1.48
C ARG A 554 -1.81 -2.55 2.30
N PHE A 555 -2.85 -3.04 1.62
CA PHE A 555 -4.02 -3.62 2.27
C PHE A 555 -3.65 -4.76 3.22
N SER A 556 -4.45 -4.93 4.26
CA SER A 556 -4.47 -6.10 5.12
C SER A 556 -5.77 -6.88 4.91
N SER A 557 -5.70 -8.20 4.84
CA SER A 557 -6.90 -9.03 4.94
C SER A 557 -7.56 -8.90 6.33
N ALA A 558 -8.78 -9.43 6.48
CA ALA A 558 -9.46 -9.46 7.79
C ALA A 558 -8.69 -10.25 8.88
N ASN A 559 -7.76 -11.10 8.47
CA ASN A 559 -6.85 -11.87 9.33
C ASN A 559 -5.40 -11.35 9.28
N GLY A 560 -5.18 -10.08 9.00
CA GLY A 560 -3.87 -9.45 9.20
C GLY A 560 -2.80 -9.78 8.14
N GLN A 561 -3.14 -10.54 7.09
CA GLN A 561 -2.20 -10.85 6.01
C GLN A 561 -2.06 -9.66 5.08
N LEU A 562 -0.81 -9.32 4.74
CA LEU A 562 -0.53 -8.24 3.80
C LEU A 562 -1.00 -8.65 2.40
N ILE A 563 -1.66 -7.74 1.70
CA ILE A 563 -2.00 -7.84 0.27
C ILE A 563 -1.16 -6.78 -0.43
N ASP A 564 -0.37 -7.18 -1.42
CA ASP A 564 0.58 -6.30 -2.12
C ASP A 564 -0.11 -5.35 -3.12
N VAL A 565 -1.08 -4.60 -2.63
CA VAL A 565 -1.81 -3.51 -3.28
C VAL A 565 -1.86 -2.35 -2.29
N TYR A 566 -1.27 -1.21 -2.64
CA TYR A 566 -1.35 0.00 -1.84
C TYR A 566 -2.75 0.59 -1.90
N GLN A 567 -3.33 0.86 -0.74
CA GLN A 567 -4.53 1.66 -0.58
C GLN A 567 -4.15 3.15 -0.56
N GLN A 568 -4.60 3.88 -1.58
CA GLN A 568 -4.51 5.33 -1.66
C GLN A 568 -5.91 5.91 -1.49
N GLU A 569 -6.12 6.69 -0.43
CA GLU A 569 -7.38 7.41 -0.27
C GLU A 569 -7.51 8.50 -1.35
N THR A 570 -8.69 8.58 -1.96
CA THR A 570 -9.11 9.70 -2.79
C THR A 570 -9.74 10.75 -1.90
N HIS A 571 -8.90 11.66 -1.40
CA HIS A 571 -9.27 12.68 -0.41
C HIS A 571 -10.07 13.82 -1.06
N LEU A 572 -9.69 14.20 -2.28
CA LEU A 572 -10.23 15.36 -2.98
C LEU A 572 -11.10 14.89 -4.14
N VAL A 573 -12.40 14.88 -3.89
CA VAL A 573 -13.44 14.44 -4.83
C VAL A 573 -14.21 15.66 -5.35
N ASP A 574 -14.23 15.85 -6.67
CA ASP A 574 -14.96 16.96 -7.30
C ASP A 574 -16.48 16.91 -7.09
N GLU A 575 -17.07 15.71 -7.02
CA GLU A 575 -18.50 15.52 -6.71
C GLU A 575 -18.89 15.97 -5.28
N VAL A 576 -17.91 16.01 -4.37
CA VAL A 576 -18.10 16.41 -2.96
C VAL A 576 -17.70 17.86 -2.75
N PHE A 577 -16.55 18.26 -3.28
CA PHE A 577 -15.92 19.54 -2.98
C PHE A 577 -16.03 20.57 -4.09
N PHE A 578 -16.42 20.23 -5.32
CA PHE A 578 -16.73 21.10 -6.47
C PHE A 578 -16.11 22.52 -6.49
N ASP A 579 -16.63 23.46 -5.70
CA ASP A 579 -16.28 24.88 -5.62
C ASP A 579 -15.67 25.31 -4.26
N ASN A 580 -15.22 24.36 -3.45
CA ASN A 580 -14.71 24.55 -2.10
C ASN A 580 -13.17 24.45 -2.07
N PRO A 581 -12.44 25.53 -2.39
CA PRO A 581 -10.98 25.54 -2.34
C PRO A 581 -10.43 25.31 -0.92
N GLN A 582 -11.21 25.63 0.11
CA GLN A 582 -10.82 25.46 1.52
C GLN A 582 -10.50 23.98 1.83
N ALA A 583 -11.22 23.04 1.20
CA ALA A 583 -10.96 21.60 1.37
C ALA A 583 -9.55 21.20 0.93
N ILE A 584 -9.03 21.82 -0.13
CA ILE A 584 -7.68 21.60 -0.66
C ILE A 584 -6.65 22.33 0.21
N GLU A 585 -6.91 23.61 0.53
CA GLU A 585 -6.01 24.44 1.31
C GLU A 585 -5.81 23.92 2.74
N ASP A 586 -6.82 23.33 3.38
CA ASP A 586 -6.70 22.81 4.74
C ASP A 586 -5.78 21.57 4.84
N LEU A 587 -5.80 20.67 3.85
CA LEU A 587 -4.88 19.54 3.79
C LEU A 587 -3.42 20.03 3.68
N ILE A 588 -3.15 20.96 2.77
CA ILE A 588 -1.82 21.57 2.59
C ILE A 588 -1.38 22.30 3.85
N ARG A 589 -2.25 23.13 4.43
CA ARG A 589 -1.96 23.94 5.61
C ARG A 589 -1.58 23.06 6.80
N ARG A 590 -2.29 21.96 7.04
CA ARG A 590 -1.99 21.03 8.13
C ARG A 590 -0.74 20.20 7.88
N ALA A 591 -0.47 19.85 6.62
CA ALA A 591 0.76 19.14 6.25
C ALA A 591 2.02 20.01 6.44
N LYS A 592 1.98 21.27 5.96
CA LYS A 592 3.13 22.20 6.03
C LYS A 592 3.22 22.96 7.36
N GLY A 593 2.12 23.04 8.10
CA GLY A 593 2.01 23.74 9.37
C GLY A 593 2.56 22.95 10.57
N ARG A 594 2.24 23.45 11.76
CA ARG A 594 2.69 22.87 13.05
C ARG A 594 2.10 21.47 13.31
N GLU A 595 0.94 21.17 12.74
CA GLU A 595 0.28 19.88 12.88
C GLU A 595 1.15 18.76 12.28
N GLY A 596 1.82 19.04 11.16
CA GLY A 596 2.70 18.08 10.48
C GLY A 596 1.93 16.86 9.97
N TYR A 597 0.70 17.06 9.51
CA TYR A 597 -0.16 16.00 8.96
C TYR A 597 0.23 15.72 7.51
N TYR A 598 1.42 15.14 7.34
CA TYR A 598 2.03 14.88 6.05
C TYR A 598 1.20 13.88 5.23
N GLY A 599 1.12 14.06 3.91
CA GLY A 599 0.29 13.16 3.11
C GLY A 599 0.46 13.25 1.60
N ALA A 600 0.15 12.14 0.96
CA ALA A 600 -0.13 11.99 -0.46
C ALA A 600 -1.66 12.00 -0.65
N PHE A 601 -2.17 13.14 -1.09
CA PHE A 601 -3.61 13.38 -1.21
C PHE A 601 -4.08 13.00 -2.62
N GLY A 602 -4.83 11.90 -2.72
CA GLY A 602 -5.44 11.44 -3.96
C GLY A 602 -6.59 12.34 -4.41
N THR A 603 -6.72 12.52 -5.72
CA THR A 603 -7.76 13.36 -6.33
C THR A 603 -8.70 12.56 -7.23
N HIS A 604 -9.89 13.07 -7.46
CA HIS A 604 -10.81 12.64 -8.50
C HIS A 604 -11.35 13.85 -9.25
N VAL A 605 -11.37 13.74 -10.58
CA VAL A 605 -11.95 14.73 -11.50
C VAL A 605 -12.64 14.03 -12.65
N ASP A 606 -13.86 14.46 -12.98
CA ASP A 606 -14.69 13.90 -14.07
C ASP A 606 -14.78 14.78 -15.33
N PHE A 607 -13.99 15.86 -15.38
CA PHE A 607 -13.96 16.84 -16.48
C PHE A 607 -15.30 17.55 -16.77
N HIS A 608 -16.24 17.56 -15.83
CA HIS A 608 -17.52 18.27 -15.96
C HIS A 608 -17.55 19.61 -15.21
N ASN A 609 -16.45 19.98 -14.55
CA ASN A 609 -16.33 21.15 -13.68
C ASN A 609 -14.89 21.70 -13.65
N GLN A 610 -14.66 22.75 -12.86
CA GLN A 610 -13.36 23.45 -12.76
C GLN A 610 -12.46 22.95 -11.61
N PHE A 611 -12.82 21.84 -10.94
CA PHE A 611 -12.09 21.37 -9.75
C PHE A 611 -10.64 20.98 -10.06
N ALA A 612 -10.38 20.42 -11.24
CA ALA A 612 -9.02 20.16 -11.71
C ALA A 612 -8.17 21.44 -11.76
N ASP A 613 -8.71 22.53 -12.28
CA ASP A 613 -8.03 23.82 -12.35
C ASP A 613 -7.79 24.39 -10.95
N LEU A 614 -8.76 24.26 -10.03
CA LEU A 614 -8.61 24.67 -8.64
C LEU A 614 -7.47 23.92 -7.93
N ILE A 615 -7.40 22.59 -8.08
CA ILE A 615 -6.30 21.79 -7.50
C ILE A 615 -4.97 22.24 -8.08
N ILE A 616 -4.87 22.39 -9.40
CA ILE A 616 -3.63 22.79 -10.08
C ILE A 616 -3.13 24.16 -9.58
N ASP A 617 -4.00 25.17 -9.57
CA ASP A 617 -3.63 26.52 -9.13
C ASP A 617 -3.22 26.54 -7.65
N ILE A 618 -3.95 25.82 -6.79
CA ILE A 618 -3.64 25.71 -5.36
C ILE A 618 -2.33 24.94 -5.12
N ALA A 619 -2.05 23.90 -5.91
CA ALA A 619 -0.79 23.16 -5.83
C ALA A 619 0.40 24.05 -6.18
N GLN A 620 0.32 24.79 -7.29
CA GLN A 620 1.40 25.66 -7.76
C GLN A 620 1.71 26.78 -6.76
N ARG A 621 0.68 27.48 -6.24
CA ARG A 621 0.88 28.59 -5.30
C ARG A 621 1.44 28.14 -3.94
N ASN A 622 1.32 26.85 -3.61
CA ASN A 622 1.79 26.26 -2.37
C ASN A 622 3.02 25.36 -2.52
N ASP A 623 3.62 25.27 -3.72
CA ASP A 623 4.77 24.40 -4.00
C ASP A 623 4.49 22.93 -3.58
N VAL A 624 3.35 22.41 -4.03
CA VAL A 624 2.94 21.01 -3.81
C VAL A 624 3.11 20.24 -5.12
N PRO A 625 3.94 19.18 -5.16
CA PRO A 625 4.12 18.38 -6.37
C PRO A 625 2.82 17.67 -6.74
N MET A 626 2.60 17.57 -8.04
CA MET A 626 1.49 16.84 -8.65
C MET A 626 2.08 15.66 -9.42
N ILE A 627 1.70 14.44 -9.05
CA ILE A 627 2.27 13.22 -9.63
C ILE A 627 1.16 12.24 -10.05
N SER A 628 1.51 11.30 -10.92
CA SER A 628 0.62 10.18 -11.26
C SER A 628 0.60 9.09 -10.17
N GLY A 629 -0.45 8.26 -10.19
CA GLY A 629 -0.53 7.07 -9.35
C GLY A 629 0.63 6.10 -9.59
N GLN A 630 1.08 5.95 -10.84
CA GLN A 630 2.26 5.15 -11.18
C GLN A 630 3.55 5.69 -10.52
N GLN A 631 3.77 7.01 -10.51
CA GLN A 631 4.93 7.60 -9.82
C GLN A 631 4.88 7.39 -8.31
N MET A 632 3.69 7.45 -7.69
CA MET A 632 3.53 7.15 -6.26
C MET A 632 3.81 5.68 -5.97
N LEU A 633 3.30 4.74 -6.77
CA LEU A 633 3.58 3.31 -6.63
C LEU A 633 5.09 3.02 -6.71
N GLU A 634 5.76 3.56 -7.74
CA GLU A 634 7.21 3.40 -7.93
C GLU A 634 8.01 3.94 -6.75
N TRP A 635 7.61 5.09 -6.20
CA TRP A 635 8.24 5.66 -5.02
C TRP A 635 8.05 4.80 -3.76
N GLN A 636 6.83 4.34 -3.50
CA GLN A 636 6.55 3.49 -2.34
C GLN A 636 7.39 2.21 -2.39
N ASP A 637 7.51 1.57 -3.56
CA ASP A 637 8.37 0.41 -3.74
C ASP A 637 9.86 0.75 -3.61
N ALA A 638 10.32 1.85 -4.20
CA ALA A 638 11.72 2.27 -4.13
C ALA A 638 12.16 2.55 -2.68
N ARG A 639 11.34 3.30 -1.94
CA ARG A 639 11.59 3.61 -0.52
C ARG A 639 11.54 2.34 0.34
N ALA A 640 10.57 1.46 0.12
CA ALA A 640 10.43 0.21 0.88
C ALA A 640 11.48 -0.85 0.54
N ASN A 641 12.14 -0.77 -0.63
CA ASN A 641 13.23 -1.65 -1.05
C ASN A 641 14.62 -1.08 -0.77
N SER A 642 14.70 0.18 -0.35
CA SER A 642 15.93 0.76 0.19
C SER A 642 16.09 0.40 1.66
N SER A 643 17.33 0.34 2.16
CA SER A 643 17.58 -0.06 3.54
C SER A 643 18.85 0.47 4.17
N PHE A 644 18.83 0.62 5.50
CA PHE A 644 20.04 0.68 6.30
C PHE A 644 20.45 -0.76 6.71
N THR A 645 21.72 -1.11 6.60
CA THR A 645 22.29 -2.40 7.00
C THR A 645 23.59 -2.20 7.78
N ASP A 646 24.11 -3.26 8.38
CA ASP A 646 25.42 -3.28 9.06
C ASP A 646 25.54 -2.18 10.13
N LEU A 647 24.47 -1.96 10.88
CA LEU A 647 24.40 -0.92 11.90
C LEU A 647 25.21 -1.32 13.12
N VAL A 648 26.36 -0.66 13.31
CA VAL A 648 27.27 -0.90 14.43
C VAL A 648 27.41 0.38 15.24
N TRP A 649 27.13 0.28 16.54
CA TRP A 649 27.32 1.38 17.49
C TRP A 649 28.52 1.08 18.39
N SER A 650 29.53 1.92 18.36
CA SER A 650 30.72 1.79 19.20
C SER A 650 31.39 3.13 19.41
N ASN A 651 31.84 3.40 20.65
CA ASN A 651 32.58 4.63 21.01
C ASN A 651 31.88 5.92 20.54
N ASP A 652 30.56 6.01 20.75
CA ASP A 652 29.71 7.14 20.36
C ASP A 652 29.66 7.43 18.84
N THR A 653 30.07 6.46 18.03
CA THR A 653 29.96 6.48 16.57
C THR A 653 28.98 5.42 16.09
N LEU A 654 28.05 5.81 15.22
CA LEU A 654 27.21 4.89 14.45
C LEU A 654 27.82 4.69 13.06
N GLU A 655 28.16 3.45 12.74
CA GLU A 655 28.45 3.04 11.37
C GLU A 655 27.26 2.30 10.78
N PHE A 656 26.95 2.53 9.50
CA PHE A 656 25.93 1.79 8.77
C PHE A 656 26.17 1.85 7.26
N THR A 657 25.58 0.93 6.51
CA THR A 657 25.52 0.97 5.05
C THR A 657 24.11 1.38 4.63
N LEU A 658 23.99 2.38 3.75
CA LEU A 658 22.74 2.68 3.06
C LEU A 658 22.76 1.95 1.71
N GLN A 659 21.82 1.04 1.52
CA GLN A 659 21.54 0.39 0.24
C GLN A 659 20.33 1.06 -0.40
N GLU A 660 20.58 1.87 -1.42
CA GLU A 660 19.53 2.56 -2.18
C GLU A 660 18.98 1.64 -3.28
N SER A 661 17.65 1.56 -3.37
CA SER A 661 16.98 0.97 -4.52
C SER A 661 17.27 1.82 -5.77
N PRO A 662 17.70 1.23 -6.90
CA PRO A 662 17.92 1.99 -8.13
C PRO A 662 16.70 2.81 -8.59
N GLN A 663 15.49 2.37 -8.23
CA GLN A 663 14.23 3.04 -8.52
C GLN A 663 14.04 4.35 -7.72
N ALA A 664 14.78 4.55 -6.63
CA ALA A 664 14.71 5.77 -5.82
C ALA A 664 15.41 6.96 -6.50
N LYS A 665 16.32 6.70 -7.45
CA LYS A 665 16.94 7.70 -8.34
C LYS A 665 17.52 8.91 -7.59
N GLY A 666 18.15 8.70 -6.44
CA GLY A 666 18.74 9.76 -5.63
C GLY A 666 17.70 10.66 -4.96
N SER A 667 16.50 10.16 -4.67
CA SER A 667 15.41 10.97 -4.09
C SER A 667 15.18 10.69 -2.60
N LEU A 668 15.93 9.77 -1.98
CA LEU A 668 15.79 9.47 -0.56
C LEU A 668 16.37 10.59 0.31
N THR A 669 15.72 10.83 1.44
CA THR A 669 16.29 11.59 2.54
C THR A 669 16.40 10.69 3.75
N GLY A 670 17.62 10.50 4.23
CA GLY A 670 17.91 9.81 5.48
C GLY A 670 17.69 10.73 6.68
N MET A 671 17.25 10.14 7.78
CA MET A 671 17.03 10.81 9.06
C MET A 671 17.76 10.05 10.17
N LEU A 672 18.52 10.78 10.98
CA LEU A 672 19.14 10.29 12.22
C LEU A 672 18.73 11.19 13.38
N ALA A 673 18.40 10.62 14.54
CA ALA A 673 18.09 11.43 15.71
C ALA A 673 19.32 12.27 16.09
N MET A 674 19.13 13.56 16.37
CA MET A 674 20.24 14.45 16.73
C MET A 674 20.90 14.07 18.05
N LYS A 675 20.20 13.34 18.92
CA LYS A 675 20.67 12.97 20.26
C LYS A 675 20.61 11.46 20.46
N SER A 676 21.70 10.88 20.94
CA SER A 676 21.79 9.49 21.36
C SER A 676 22.82 9.34 22.47
N ASN A 677 22.56 8.49 23.45
CA ASN A 677 23.44 8.20 24.58
C ASN A 677 23.93 9.47 25.33
N GLY A 678 23.09 10.50 25.45
CA GLY A 678 23.46 11.79 26.05
C GLY A 678 24.39 12.68 25.19
N HIS A 679 24.75 12.24 23.99
CA HIS A 679 25.59 12.94 23.03
C HIS A 679 24.76 13.53 21.89
N VAL A 680 25.35 14.47 21.14
CA VAL A 680 24.73 15.16 20.00
C VAL A 680 25.50 14.82 18.72
N LEU A 681 24.78 14.51 17.64
CA LEU A 681 25.38 14.28 16.33
C LEU A 681 26.16 15.52 15.89
N SER A 682 27.46 15.33 15.68
CA SER A 682 28.41 16.40 15.37
C SER A 682 28.92 16.35 13.94
N ARG A 683 29.03 15.16 13.37
CA ARG A 683 29.59 14.91 12.04
C ARG A 683 28.89 13.72 11.40
N LEU A 684 28.65 13.82 10.10
CA LEU A 684 28.17 12.72 9.28
C LEU A 684 29.07 12.64 8.04
N SER A 685 29.56 11.45 7.73
CA SER A 685 30.37 11.21 6.54
C SER A 685 29.83 10.02 5.75
N ARG A 686 30.10 10.02 4.44
CA ARG A 686 29.78 8.94 3.51
C ARG A 686 31.03 8.57 2.73
N ASN A 687 31.41 7.29 2.77
CA ASN A 687 32.63 6.76 2.16
C ASN A 687 33.91 7.53 2.59
N GLY A 688 33.92 8.04 3.83
CA GLY A 688 35.03 8.82 4.39
C GLY A 688 35.00 10.32 4.08
N GLU A 689 34.07 10.79 3.25
CA GLU A 689 33.88 12.22 2.94
C GLU A 689 32.77 12.82 3.78
N ASP A 690 33.00 14.01 4.35
CA ASP A 690 32.00 14.70 5.15
C ASP A 690 30.83 15.15 4.30
N ILE A 691 29.60 14.90 4.79
CA ILE A 691 28.37 15.34 4.15
C ILE A 691 27.61 16.28 5.08
N ASN A 692 26.93 17.24 4.47
CA ASN A 692 26.07 18.16 5.20
C ASN A 692 24.75 17.48 5.57
N PHE A 693 24.19 17.89 6.70
CA PHE A 693 22.82 17.62 7.10
C PHE A 693 22.14 18.90 7.57
N THR A 694 20.82 18.90 7.60
CA THR A 694 20.01 19.96 8.19
C THR A 694 19.26 19.42 9.39
N THR A 695 18.94 20.28 10.36
CA THR A 695 18.22 19.85 11.57
C THR A 695 16.76 20.25 11.49
N GLU A 696 15.84 19.32 11.71
CA GLU A 696 14.40 19.57 11.80
C GLU A 696 13.78 18.81 12.97
N THR A 697 12.84 19.45 13.67
CA THR A 697 12.00 18.75 14.65
C THR A 697 10.78 18.17 13.94
N ILE A 698 10.73 16.85 13.84
CA ILE A 698 9.62 16.10 13.25
C ILE A 698 8.88 15.43 14.39
N LYS A 699 7.66 15.90 14.66
CA LYS A 699 6.74 15.28 15.63
C LYS A 699 7.41 15.03 16.99
N GLY A 700 8.11 16.05 17.50
CA GLY A 700 8.75 16.07 18.83
C GLY A 700 10.13 15.44 18.92
N VAL A 701 10.67 14.90 17.82
CA VAL A 701 12.03 14.38 17.74
C VAL A 701 12.85 15.26 16.80
N GLU A 702 14.02 15.67 17.25
CA GLU A 702 14.98 16.44 16.46
C GLU A 702 15.83 15.49 15.61
N TYR A 703 15.83 15.67 14.30
CA TYR A 703 16.55 14.82 13.34
C TYR A 703 17.56 15.62 12.52
N ALA A 704 18.70 15.00 12.22
CA ALA A 704 19.54 15.35 11.08
C ALA A 704 18.95 14.74 9.81
N LEU A 705 18.61 15.57 8.83
CA LEU A 705 18.15 15.20 7.50
C LEU A 705 19.32 15.34 6.52
N PHE A 706 19.62 14.27 5.80
CA PHE A 706 20.71 14.21 4.81
C PHE A 706 20.27 13.49 3.53
N GLN A 707 20.95 13.80 2.43
CA GLN A 707 20.71 13.15 1.14
C GLN A 707 21.08 11.66 1.23
N GLY A 708 20.09 10.78 1.04
CA GLY A 708 20.24 9.33 1.19
C GLY A 708 20.72 8.69 -0.11
N GLU A 709 22.04 8.62 -0.31
CA GLU A 709 22.63 7.88 -1.44
C GLU A 709 23.32 6.60 -0.95
N GLY A 710 23.47 5.62 -1.83
CA GLY A 710 24.18 4.38 -1.52
C GLY A 710 25.62 4.60 -1.03
N GLY A 711 26.01 3.93 0.06
CA GLY A 711 27.37 4.02 0.59
C GLY A 711 27.50 3.62 2.05
N ARG A 712 28.73 3.62 2.56
CA ARG A 712 29.02 3.42 3.99
C ARG A 712 29.02 4.77 4.70
N TYR A 713 28.30 4.88 5.79
CA TYR A 713 28.15 6.08 6.59
C TYR A 713 28.79 5.92 7.96
N THR A 714 29.32 7.02 8.47
CA THR A 714 29.84 7.15 9.84
C THR A 714 29.26 8.42 10.44
N ALA A 715 28.57 8.30 11.56
CA ALA A 715 27.92 9.39 12.29
C ALA A 715 28.52 9.50 13.69
N ASP A 716 29.23 10.59 13.97
CA ASP A 716 29.96 10.81 15.22
C ASP A 716 29.14 11.67 16.19
N TYR A 717 28.88 11.14 17.38
CA TYR A 717 28.17 11.83 18.44
C TYR A 717 29.17 12.30 19.51
N LEU A 718 29.09 13.57 19.89
CA LEU A 718 29.97 14.18 20.89
C LEU A 718 29.17 14.71 22.08
N PRO A 719 29.80 14.84 23.27
CA PRO A 719 29.13 15.48 24.39
C PRO A 719 28.65 16.87 23.97
N ALA A 720 27.43 17.24 24.37
CA ALA A 720 26.89 18.54 24.03
C ALA A 720 27.89 19.64 24.48
N PRO A 721 28.19 20.66 23.63
CA PRO A 721 29.04 21.76 24.04
C PRO A 721 28.50 22.37 25.33
N THR A 722 29.32 22.42 26.38
CA THR A 722 28.95 23.12 27.61
C THR A 722 28.76 24.59 27.24
N ALA A 723 27.54 25.11 27.35
CA ALA A 723 27.31 26.53 27.19
C ALA A 723 28.20 27.26 28.20
N LEU A 724 29.19 28.02 27.72
CA LEU A 724 29.96 28.94 28.54
C LEU A 724 28.97 29.95 29.10
N THR A 725 28.54 29.74 30.34
CA THR A 725 27.88 30.77 31.11
C THR A 725 28.92 31.84 31.41
N ASN A 726 28.98 32.87 30.58
CA ASN A 726 29.62 34.13 30.96
C ASN A 726 28.76 34.75 32.07
N SER A 727 28.93 34.29 33.31
CA SER A 727 28.62 35.10 34.48
C SER A 727 29.58 36.30 34.46
N PRO A 728 29.09 37.55 34.45
CA PRO A 728 29.96 38.68 34.74
C PRO A 728 30.48 38.50 36.17
N ALA A 729 31.80 38.44 36.31
CA ALA A 729 32.46 38.65 37.58
C ALA A 729 32.38 40.15 37.89
N ASP A 730 31.48 40.52 38.79
CA ASP A 730 31.65 41.65 39.73
C ASP A 730 30.46 41.65 40.70
N ASP A 731 30.70 41.32 41.97
CA ASP A 731 30.85 42.40 42.94
C ASP A 731 31.40 41.88 44.27
N THR A 732 32.26 42.70 44.85
CA THR A 732 33.01 42.46 46.08
C THR A 732 32.13 42.65 47.32
N PRO A 733 32.41 41.99 48.46
CA PRO A 733 31.63 42.17 49.67
C PRO A 733 32.09 43.41 50.44
N HIS A 734 31.25 44.44 50.51
CA HIS A 734 31.41 45.51 51.50
C HIS A 734 30.75 45.11 52.83
N LEU A 735 31.59 45.06 53.86
CA LEU A 735 31.24 45.08 55.29
C LEU A 735 30.48 46.36 55.65
N GLN A 736 29.27 46.23 56.21
CA GLN A 736 28.86 46.80 57.51
C GLN A 736 27.52 46.21 57.97
#